data_AF-A0A7C3CVH2-F1
#
_entry.id   AF-A0A7C3CVH2-F1
#
_cell.length_a   1.000
_cell.length_b   1.000
_cell.length_c   1.000
_cell.angle_alpha   90.00
_cell.angle_beta   90.00
_cell.angle_gamma   90.00
#
_symmetry.space_group_name_H-M   'P 1'
#
loop_
_entity.id
_entity.type
_entity.pdbx_description
1 polymer ?
#
loop_
_entity_poly.entity_id
_entity_poly.type
_entity_poly.pdbx_seq_one_letter_code
_entity_poly.pdbx_strand_id
1 'polypeptide(L)'
;GALHFYHAAKKAGIKPIIGCEIYVSPRRMTQRDHKLDAKPTHLILLAENQTGYHNLMQIATASQLEGFYYKPRVDKEYLAAHAEGLIALSACGSGEIPRLLQNHRPEQARQVAEWYRDVFGPDRFYLELQEHDIPEMGPVNKALVEMSRETGIPLVATNDAHYIRRDQAHAHEVLLCIQTGKTITDPNRMRMNNDSYYLRSGEEMAALFAEVPEAVTNTLRIAERCNVNLDPTGFHLPNLEVPAGHTPQTYLRRLTEQGLRRLYGEAFESERIQNRMNYELDIIHQMGFDVYFLIVWDLCEFSKKQDIWWNVRGSAAGSIVAYGLGITNLDPLAHELIFERFLNPGRVTMPDIDLDYPDDRREEMIRYTQRKYGADKVAQIITFGTLGAKAAIRDVGRALDIPLGEVDKVARLVPGGPGVKLDAALAHVTELRQMYEGIDYVRTLIDTARQVEGVMRHASTHAAGVVVTDKPLVEYAPLHRPTKGSDEGLPVVQYTMDVVEDAGLLKLDFLGLSTLTILRKAVDLIRERHGVAFTQQNIPLDDPETYQLLASGQVTGIFQVESGGMRRVLTSMRPTKFEHIVAVLALYRPGPMEFIDDYIAGLHGTKEPEYIHPALEPILGETYGICVYQEQIIRILTDIAGYTPGEADLVRKAVGKKKREELVRHRATFVKGAREHSGLDEEAANTIFDAFEYFARYGFNKCLPGDTKIVDGSTGRLVTLQDLYEGTAQIEQVVACDTDRLKLETRPVVDILSNGVKPVFRLVTNLGQQIEATANHPFYTFDGWRRLEDLRVGDLIAVPRRLPVEGKAQWPDYQVIVLGHLLAEGNLRHPHSVYYYNQDEQQVQDYVRAVEQFDNTVCSVGRHKGSYSVYARRIRRDQEPGVVRWVKELGLWGQNSREKEIPAAAFELNNRQIALLVSRLWAGDGYLGRQESYVHAYYATASETLARQLQHLLLRLGIVARLRVVN
;
A
#
# COMPACT_ATOMS: atom_id res chain seq x y z
N GLY A 1 3.99 22.38 0.32
CA GLY A 1 3.11 22.83 -0.79
C GLY A 1 3.89 23.42 -1.95
N ALA A 2 4.67 24.49 -1.71
CA ALA A 2 5.29 25.32 -2.74
C ALA A 2 6.07 24.56 -3.84
N LEU A 3 7.07 23.74 -3.50
CA LEU A 3 7.85 23.00 -4.51
C LEU A 3 7.01 21.98 -5.29
N HIS A 4 6.16 21.21 -4.61
CA HIS A 4 5.26 20.27 -5.29
C HIS A 4 4.33 21.01 -6.27
N PHE A 5 3.75 22.14 -5.87
CA PHE A 5 2.94 22.99 -6.75
C PHE A 5 3.76 23.53 -7.93
N TYR A 6 4.99 23.99 -7.70
CA TYR A 6 5.90 24.49 -8.72
C TYR A 6 6.20 23.44 -9.80
N HIS A 7 6.61 22.24 -9.39
CA HIS A 7 6.91 21.15 -10.31
C HIS A 7 5.67 20.64 -11.04
N ALA A 8 4.53 20.51 -10.35
CA ALA A 8 3.27 20.10 -10.95
C ALA A 8 2.81 21.11 -12.02
N ALA A 9 2.86 22.41 -11.72
CA ALA A 9 2.51 23.48 -12.66
C ALA A 9 3.43 23.49 -13.88
N LYS A 10 4.75 23.45 -13.68
CA LYS A 10 5.72 23.38 -14.79
C LYS A 10 5.49 22.16 -15.69
N LYS A 11 5.26 20.99 -15.10
CA LYS A 11 4.97 19.76 -15.85
C LYS A 11 3.69 19.87 -16.68
N ALA A 12 2.71 20.63 -16.20
CA ALA A 12 1.46 20.92 -16.91
C ALA A 12 1.57 22.10 -17.91
N GLY A 13 2.73 22.75 -18.03
CA GLY A 13 2.90 23.94 -18.88
C GLY A 13 2.24 25.20 -18.33
N ILE A 14 1.96 25.25 -17.02
CA ILE A 14 1.34 26.38 -16.32
C ILE A 14 2.42 27.14 -15.54
N LYS A 15 2.40 28.48 -15.57
CA LYS A 15 3.31 29.33 -14.79
C LYS A 15 2.91 29.32 -13.30
N PRO A 16 3.75 28.80 -12.38
CA PRO A 16 3.46 28.85 -10.95
C PRO A 16 3.75 30.25 -10.39
N ILE A 17 2.87 30.73 -9.50
CA ILE A 17 3.10 31.91 -8.66
C ILE A 17 3.13 31.44 -7.22
N ILE A 18 4.25 31.68 -6.53
CA ILE A 18 4.41 31.28 -5.12
C ILE A 18 3.93 32.41 -4.24
N GLY A 19 3.01 32.11 -3.32
CA GLY A 19 2.44 33.06 -2.39
C GLY A 19 2.01 32.42 -1.09
N CYS A 20 1.61 33.26 -0.15
CA CYS A 20 1.12 32.87 1.16
C CYS A 20 0.06 33.88 1.64
N GLU A 21 -1.10 33.38 2.05
CA GLU A 21 -2.01 34.14 2.88
C GLU A 21 -1.52 34.06 4.33
N ILE A 22 -1.08 35.18 4.87
CA ILE A 22 -0.50 35.26 6.21
C ILE A 22 -1.47 35.88 7.21
N TYR A 23 -1.28 35.57 8.48
CA TYR A 23 -1.95 36.25 9.57
C TYR A 23 -1.10 37.42 10.08
N VAL A 24 -1.67 38.62 10.11
CA VAL A 24 -1.07 39.84 10.66
C VAL A 24 -1.59 40.06 12.07
N SER A 25 -0.68 40.17 13.02
CA SER A 25 -0.96 40.46 14.42
C SER A 25 -1.51 41.89 14.58
N PRO A 26 -2.54 42.12 15.42
CA PRO A 26 -3.03 43.47 15.71
C PRO A 26 -1.99 44.36 16.40
N ARG A 27 -1.06 43.75 17.13
CA ARG A 27 0.05 44.39 17.86
C ARG A 27 1.35 43.64 17.57
N ARG A 28 2.20 43.40 18.56
CA ARG A 28 3.44 42.62 18.40
C ARG A 28 3.16 41.13 18.23
N MET A 29 3.91 40.46 17.36
CA MET A 29 3.72 39.02 17.11
C MET A 29 4.02 38.17 18.35
N THR A 30 4.86 38.65 19.26
CA THR A 30 5.21 38.01 20.54
C THR A 30 4.17 38.19 21.67
N GLN A 31 3.18 39.07 21.51
CA GLN A 31 2.15 39.34 22.53
C GLN A 31 0.99 38.35 22.44
N ARG A 32 0.49 37.86 23.59
CA ARG A 32 -0.49 36.75 23.65
C ARG A 32 -1.71 37.09 24.51
N ASP A 33 -2.22 38.31 24.41
CA ASP A 33 -3.43 38.74 25.15
C ASP A 33 -4.70 38.22 24.47
N HIS A 34 -5.52 37.47 25.20
CA HIS A 34 -6.72 36.85 24.66
C HIS A 34 -7.78 37.86 24.14
N LYS A 35 -7.83 39.09 24.66
CA LYS A 35 -8.79 40.11 24.21
C LYS A 35 -8.26 40.91 23.03
N LEU A 36 -6.97 41.22 23.01
CA LEU A 36 -6.37 42.14 22.05
C LEU A 36 -5.71 41.43 20.85
N ASP A 37 -5.21 40.20 21.05
CA ASP A 37 -4.35 39.52 20.08
C ASP A 37 -5.00 38.27 19.44
N ALA A 38 -6.20 37.88 19.90
CA ALA A 38 -6.88 36.67 19.43
C ALA A 38 -7.45 36.76 18.01
N LYS A 39 -7.56 37.96 17.43
CA LYS A 39 -8.18 38.20 16.11
C LYS A 39 -7.20 38.82 15.11
N PRO A 40 -6.22 38.04 14.60
CA PRO A 40 -5.35 38.50 13.54
C PRO A 40 -6.14 38.80 12.26
N THR A 41 -5.58 39.61 11.38
CA THR A 41 -6.14 39.94 10.06
C THR A 41 -5.38 39.20 8.97
N HIS A 42 -5.99 39.04 7.79
CA HIS A 42 -5.33 38.39 6.66
C HIS A 42 -4.56 39.39 5.80
N LEU A 43 -3.50 38.92 5.14
CA LEU A 43 -2.78 39.65 4.08
C LEU A 43 -2.26 38.62 3.07
N ILE A 44 -2.46 38.86 1.78
CA ILE A 44 -1.91 37.99 0.73
C ILE A 44 -0.55 38.52 0.31
N LEU A 45 0.46 37.66 0.29
CA LEU A 45 1.80 37.97 -0.18
C LEU A 45 2.18 37.05 -1.35
N LEU A 46 2.68 37.62 -2.43
CA LEU A 46 3.14 36.93 -3.63
C LEU A 46 4.63 37.25 -3.86
N ALA A 47 5.44 36.23 -4.14
CA ALA A 47 6.84 36.43 -4.47
C ALA A 47 6.98 36.93 -5.93
N GLU A 48 7.39 38.18 -6.09
CA GLU A 48 7.69 38.77 -7.39
C GLU A 48 8.98 38.17 -7.98
N ASN A 49 9.96 37.88 -7.14
CA ASN A 49 11.29 37.40 -7.53
C ASN A 49 11.91 36.52 -6.44
N GLN A 50 13.16 36.10 -6.64
CA GLN A 50 13.86 35.21 -5.70
C GLN A 50 14.02 35.84 -4.30
N THR A 51 14.28 37.14 -4.19
CA THR A 51 14.33 37.87 -2.91
C THR A 51 12.98 37.82 -2.20
N GLY A 52 11.89 38.03 -2.95
CA GLY A 52 10.53 37.88 -2.44
C GLY A 52 10.25 36.47 -1.91
N TYR A 53 10.65 35.44 -2.65
CA TYR A 53 10.48 34.06 -2.20
C TYR A 53 11.28 33.77 -0.91
N HIS A 54 12.51 34.26 -0.81
CA HIS A 54 13.29 34.17 0.41
C HIS A 54 12.59 34.87 1.59
N ASN A 55 12.09 36.08 1.38
CA ASN A 55 11.32 36.82 2.39
C ASN A 55 10.02 36.08 2.78
N LEU A 56 9.32 35.42 1.85
CA LEU A 56 8.18 34.55 2.19
C LEU A 56 8.59 33.40 3.12
N MET A 57 9.75 32.78 2.89
CA MET A 57 10.25 31.71 3.76
C MET A 57 10.59 32.23 5.17
N GLN A 58 11.19 33.42 5.26
CA GLN A 58 11.46 34.09 6.54
C GLN A 58 10.16 34.40 7.29
N ILE A 59 9.18 35.00 6.61
CA ILE A 59 7.86 35.33 7.18
C ILE A 59 7.13 34.07 7.65
N ALA A 60 7.07 33.03 6.83
CA ALA A 60 6.44 31.77 7.18
C ALA A 60 7.12 31.11 8.39
N THR A 61 8.45 31.18 8.47
CA THR A 61 9.24 30.65 9.58
C THR A 61 9.00 31.42 10.88
N ALA A 62 9.16 32.74 10.86
CA ALA A 62 8.96 33.60 12.05
C ALA A 62 7.52 33.49 12.59
N SER A 63 6.54 33.37 11.69
CA SER A 63 5.13 33.18 12.07
C SER A 63 4.90 31.92 12.91
N GLN A 64 5.69 30.87 12.70
CA GLN A 64 5.60 29.59 13.39
C GLN A 64 6.48 29.52 14.64
N LEU A 65 7.72 30.01 14.56
CA LEU A 65 8.69 29.88 15.64
C LEU A 65 8.54 30.97 16.72
N GLU A 66 8.18 32.19 16.33
CA GLU A 66 8.10 33.33 17.25
C GLU A 66 6.67 33.80 17.47
N GLY A 67 5.92 33.94 16.37
CA GLY A 67 4.62 34.60 16.37
C GLY A 67 3.42 33.71 16.66
N PHE A 68 3.61 32.39 16.80
CA PHE A 68 2.50 31.46 16.96
C PHE A 68 1.70 31.72 18.25
N TYR A 69 0.38 31.86 18.09
CA TYR A 69 -0.58 31.90 19.20
C TYR A 69 -1.72 30.89 18.98
N TYR A 70 -2.88 31.33 18.45
CA TYR A 70 -3.88 30.41 17.89
C TYR A 70 -3.63 30.11 16.41
N LYS A 71 -2.93 31.02 15.74
CA LYS A 71 -2.54 30.98 14.33
C LYS A 71 -1.08 31.45 14.21
N PRO A 72 -0.33 30.99 13.20
CA PRO A 72 1.00 31.49 12.92
C PRO A 72 0.91 32.89 12.33
N ARG A 73 1.44 33.90 13.03
CA ARG A 73 1.21 35.32 12.68
C ARG A 73 2.49 36.15 12.76
N VAL A 74 2.59 37.20 11.96
CA VAL A 74 3.69 38.17 11.98
C VAL A 74 3.15 39.57 12.28
N ASP A 75 4.02 40.51 12.65
CA ASP A 75 3.62 41.90 12.86
C ASP A 75 4.10 42.83 11.74
N LYS A 76 3.57 44.06 11.74
CA LYS A 76 3.85 45.08 10.74
C LYS A 76 5.32 45.50 10.69
N GLU A 77 6.04 45.46 11.81
CA GLU A 77 7.47 45.78 11.81
C GLU A 77 8.27 44.69 11.10
N TYR A 78 7.97 43.42 11.41
CA TYR A 78 8.61 42.29 10.73
C TYR A 78 8.31 42.29 9.22
N LEU A 79 7.07 42.61 8.84
CA LEU A 79 6.68 42.75 7.43
C LEU A 79 7.44 43.86 6.72
N ALA A 80 7.59 45.03 7.35
CA ALA A 80 8.34 46.14 6.76
C ALA A 80 9.81 45.79 6.53
N ALA A 81 10.42 45.02 7.44
CA ALA A 81 11.79 44.54 7.29
C ALA A 81 11.98 43.50 6.16
N HIS A 82 10.91 42.84 5.71
CA HIS A 82 10.94 41.75 4.72
C HIS A 82 10.04 42.02 3.50
N ALA A 83 9.72 43.29 3.22
CA ALA A 83 8.79 43.65 2.14
C ALA A 83 9.41 43.58 0.73
N GLU A 84 10.75 43.53 0.62
CA GLU A 84 11.44 43.53 -0.66
C GLU A 84 11.07 42.31 -1.52
N GLY A 85 10.74 42.55 -2.79
CA GLY A 85 10.40 41.50 -3.75
C GLY A 85 9.03 40.85 -3.52
N LEU A 86 8.22 41.39 -2.60
CA LEU A 86 6.86 40.92 -2.34
C LEU A 86 5.82 41.85 -2.96
N ILE A 87 4.81 41.25 -3.59
CA ILE A 87 3.55 41.93 -3.94
C ILE A 87 2.51 41.57 -2.88
N ALA A 88 1.86 42.56 -2.29
CA ALA A 88 0.87 42.40 -1.24
C ALA A 88 -0.54 42.79 -1.71
N LEU A 89 -1.54 42.00 -1.36
CA LEU A 89 -2.96 42.28 -1.62
C LEU A 89 -3.72 42.46 -0.31
N SER A 90 -4.72 43.35 -0.27
CA SER A 90 -5.44 43.70 0.96
C SER A 90 -6.26 42.57 1.60
N ALA A 91 -6.29 41.38 0.99
CA ALA A 91 -6.96 40.16 1.43
C ALA A 91 -8.51 40.22 1.38
N CYS A 92 -9.12 39.11 1.80
CA CYS A 92 -10.56 38.92 1.87
C CYS A 92 -11.22 39.79 2.95
N GLY A 93 -12.51 39.56 3.26
CA GLY A 93 -13.24 40.28 4.31
C GLY A 93 -12.59 40.24 5.70
N SER A 94 -11.66 39.31 5.96
CA SER A 94 -10.87 39.22 7.20
C SER A 94 -9.56 40.03 7.16
N GLY A 95 -9.25 40.69 6.04
CA GLY A 95 -8.14 41.61 5.89
C GLY A 95 -8.31 42.87 6.73
N GLU A 96 -7.20 43.56 7.03
CA GLU A 96 -7.22 44.71 7.93
C GLU A 96 -8.05 45.88 7.37
N ILE A 97 -7.89 46.17 6.08
CA ILE A 97 -8.60 47.26 5.38
C ILE A 97 -10.09 46.92 5.22
N PRO A 98 -10.48 45.76 4.63
CA PRO A 98 -11.89 45.37 4.55
C PRO A 98 -12.60 45.36 5.92
N ARG A 99 -11.93 44.86 6.97
CA ARG A 99 -12.51 44.82 8.32
C ARG A 99 -12.73 46.23 8.89
N LEU A 100 -11.85 47.20 8.64
CA LEU A 100 -12.05 48.59 9.06
C LEU A 100 -13.23 49.23 8.31
N LEU A 101 -13.38 48.94 7.02
CA LEU A 101 -14.51 49.43 6.21
C LEU A 101 -15.85 48.84 6.69
N GLN A 102 -15.90 47.54 6.98
CA GLN A 102 -17.06 46.87 7.58
C GLN A 102 -17.46 47.47 8.93
N ASN A 103 -16.48 47.95 9.71
CA ASN A 103 -16.71 48.60 11.00
C ASN A 103 -16.96 50.12 10.88
N HIS A 104 -17.24 50.63 9.68
CA HIS A 104 -17.51 52.04 9.39
C HIS A 104 -16.35 52.99 9.79
N ARG A 105 -15.10 52.58 9.56
CA ARG A 105 -13.89 53.38 9.85
C ARG A 105 -13.05 53.67 8.59
N PRO A 106 -13.60 54.41 7.61
CA PRO A 106 -12.94 54.62 6.31
C PRO A 106 -11.60 55.35 6.41
N GLU A 107 -11.49 56.35 7.29
CA GLU A 107 -10.25 57.12 7.43
C GLU A 107 -9.10 56.27 8.01
N GLN A 108 -9.40 55.36 8.95
CA GLN A 108 -8.40 54.42 9.46
C GLN A 108 -8.02 53.40 8.38
N ALA A 109 -8.98 52.94 7.58
CA ALA A 109 -8.72 52.03 6.46
C ALA A 109 -7.79 52.67 5.43
N ARG A 110 -8.00 53.96 5.12
CA ARG A 110 -7.15 54.77 4.23
C ARG A 110 -5.71 54.86 4.76
N GLN A 111 -5.53 55.21 6.03
CA GLN A 111 -4.20 55.29 6.65
C GLN A 111 -3.45 53.96 6.61
N VAL A 112 -4.16 52.85 6.83
CA VAL A 112 -3.59 51.50 6.74
C VAL A 112 -3.21 51.15 5.30
N ALA A 113 -4.04 51.49 4.31
CA ALA A 113 -3.73 51.28 2.90
C ALA A 113 -2.49 52.07 2.45
N GLU A 114 -2.39 53.33 2.86
CA GLU A 114 -1.22 54.17 2.61
C GLU A 114 0.04 53.58 3.27
N TRP A 115 -0.06 53.07 4.50
CA TRP A 115 1.05 52.39 5.15
C TRP A 115 1.52 51.17 4.37
N TYR A 116 0.61 50.30 3.91
CA TYR A 116 0.99 49.14 3.10
C TYR A 116 1.61 49.56 1.76
N ARG A 117 1.06 50.57 1.10
CA ARG A 117 1.65 51.16 -0.13
C ARG A 117 3.05 51.68 0.12
N ASP A 118 3.29 52.38 1.22
CA ASP A 118 4.59 52.97 1.52
C ASP A 118 5.63 51.90 1.90
N VAL A 119 5.21 50.82 2.54
CA VAL A 119 6.07 49.68 2.92
C VAL A 119 6.43 48.80 1.72
N PHE A 120 5.43 48.36 0.95
CA PHE A 120 5.68 47.48 -0.19
C PHE A 120 6.11 48.27 -1.43
N GLY A 121 5.76 49.55 -1.53
CA GLY A 121 6.02 50.41 -2.68
C GLY A 121 4.76 50.61 -3.54
N PRO A 122 4.73 51.69 -4.34
CA PRO A 122 3.53 52.13 -5.06
C PRO A 122 2.99 51.11 -6.06
N ASP A 123 3.87 50.27 -6.63
CA ASP A 123 3.52 49.26 -7.63
C ASP A 123 3.46 47.83 -7.07
N ARG A 124 3.55 47.63 -5.75
CA ARG A 124 3.57 46.30 -5.13
C ARG A 124 2.47 46.09 -4.08
N PHE A 125 1.62 47.08 -3.84
CA PHE A 125 0.43 46.91 -3.00
C PHE A 125 -0.83 47.12 -3.83
N TYR A 126 -1.79 46.20 -3.68
CA TYR A 126 -3.06 46.22 -4.40
C TYR A 126 -4.24 46.12 -3.43
N LEU A 127 -5.30 46.88 -3.71
CA LEU A 127 -6.59 46.72 -3.06
C LEU A 127 -7.35 45.59 -3.75
N GLU A 128 -7.67 44.56 -2.98
CA GLU A 128 -8.26 43.32 -3.47
C GLU A 128 -9.79 43.38 -3.45
N LEU A 129 -10.39 43.11 -4.60
CA LEU A 129 -11.82 43.02 -4.80
C LEU A 129 -12.23 41.56 -4.93
N GLN A 130 -13.23 41.16 -4.16
CA GLN A 130 -13.83 39.83 -4.15
C GLN A 130 -15.34 39.97 -4.18
N GLU A 131 -16.03 39.15 -4.99
CA GLU A 131 -17.48 39.21 -5.13
C GLU A 131 -18.09 37.83 -4.91
N HIS A 132 -18.76 37.69 -3.78
CA HIS A 132 -19.53 36.52 -3.38
C HIS A 132 -20.93 37.00 -2.97
N ASP A 133 -21.92 36.09 -2.96
CA ASP A 133 -23.28 36.39 -2.46
C ASP A 133 -23.28 36.62 -0.94
N ILE A 134 -22.78 37.79 -0.53
CA ILE A 134 -22.56 38.28 0.84
C ILE A 134 -22.94 39.77 0.84
N PRO A 135 -24.03 40.17 1.52
CA PRO A 135 -24.55 41.55 1.47
C PRO A 135 -23.51 42.62 1.85
N GLU A 136 -22.59 42.31 2.76
CA GLU A 136 -21.58 43.24 3.25
C GLU A 136 -20.43 43.50 2.26
N MET A 137 -20.23 42.64 1.24
CA MET A 137 -19.13 42.79 0.27
C MET A 137 -19.35 43.96 -0.70
N GLY A 138 -20.57 44.16 -1.19
CA GLY A 138 -20.88 45.24 -2.13
C GLY A 138 -20.47 46.64 -1.64
N PRO A 139 -20.87 47.05 -0.41
CA PRO A 139 -20.42 48.30 0.19
C PRO A 139 -18.90 48.40 0.37
N VAL A 140 -18.23 47.30 0.76
CA VAL A 140 -16.77 47.26 0.93
C VAL A 140 -16.07 47.44 -0.42
N ASN A 141 -16.50 46.74 -1.47
CA ASN A 141 -15.94 46.86 -2.82
C ASN A 141 -16.07 48.29 -3.35
N LYS A 142 -17.22 48.95 -3.15
CA LYS A 142 -17.41 50.37 -3.51
C LYS A 142 -16.42 51.28 -2.80
N ALA A 143 -16.26 51.11 -1.48
CA ALA A 143 -15.32 51.90 -0.70
C ALA A 143 -13.86 51.65 -1.10
N LEU A 144 -13.49 50.43 -1.49
CA LEU A 144 -12.17 50.10 -2.01
C LEU A 144 -11.91 50.76 -3.37
N VAL A 145 -12.91 50.80 -4.25
CA VAL A 145 -12.83 51.50 -5.55
C VAL A 145 -12.66 53.01 -5.37
N GLU A 146 -13.41 53.61 -4.42
CA GLU A 146 -13.25 55.03 -4.06
C GLU A 146 -11.84 55.29 -3.49
N MET A 147 -11.39 54.47 -2.55
CA MET A 147 -10.05 54.56 -1.95
C MET A 147 -8.93 54.43 -3.00
N SER A 148 -9.10 53.55 -3.99
CA SER A 148 -8.16 53.41 -5.10
C SER A 148 -8.03 54.71 -5.90
N ARG A 149 -9.14 55.40 -6.20
CA ARG A 149 -9.15 56.70 -6.90
C ARG A 149 -8.47 57.82 -6.10
N GLU A 150 -8.65 57.82 -4.79
CA GLU A 150 -8.08 58.84 -3.90
C GLU A 150 -6.57 58.66 -3.65
N THR A 151 -6.15 57.41 -3.43
CA THR A 151 -4.78 57.09 -2.99
C THR A 151 -3.83 56.71 -4.13
N GLY A 152 -4.38 56.41 -5.31
CA GLY A 152 -3.66 55.90 -6.47
C GLY A 152 -3.27 54.42 -6.37
N ILE A 153 -3.70 53.70 -5.32
CA ILE A 153 -3.37 52.29 -5.13
C ILE A 153 -4.17 51.45 -6.16
N PRO A 154 -3.53 50.57 -6.95
CA PRO A 154 -4.22 49.77 -7.96
C PRO A 154 -5.15 48.71 -7.36
N LEU A 155 -6.21 48.37 -8.10
CA LEU A 155 -7.18 47.32 -7.76
C LEU A 155 -6.74 45.96 -8.32
N VAL A 156 -7.12 44.86 -7.68
CA VAL A 156 -6.96 43.51 -8.22
C VAL A 156 -8.18 42.65 -7.90
N ALA A 157 -8.64 41.83 -8.85
CA ALA A 157 -9.77 40.93 -8.64
C ALA A 157 -9.30 39.51 -8.28
N THR A 158 -9.90 38.90 -7.25
CA THR A 158 -9.66 37.50 -6.84
C THR A 158 -10.98 36.83 -6.42
N ASN A 159 -10.96 35.52 -6.14
CA ASN A 159 -12.16 34.75 -5.74
C ASN A 159 -11.94 33.84 -4.52
N ASP A 160 -10.81 33.98 -3.82
CA ASP A 160 -10.49 33.21 -2.59
C ASP A 160 -10.84 31.70 -2.69
N ALA A 161 -10.37 31.05 -3.74
CA ALA A 161 -10.81 29.69 -4.08
C ALA A 161 -10.30 28.66 -3.06
N HIS A 162 -11.23 27.85 -2.52
CA HIS A 162 -10.95 26.78 -1.55
C HIS A 162 -11.16 25.37 -2.12
N TYR A 163 -11.80 25.28 -3.29
CA TYR A 163 -12.04 24.04 -4.03
C TYR A 163 -12.03 24.31 -5.54
N ILE A 164 -11.96 23.26 -6.37
CA ILE A 164 -11.74 23.43 -7.81
C ILE A 164 -13.08 23.69 -8.52
N ARG A 165 -14.11 22.91 -8.20
CA ARG A 165 -15.40 22.95 -8.88
C ARG A 165 -16.54 23.29 -7.92
N ARG A 166 -17.58 23.95 -8.44
CA ARG A 166 -18.74 24.38 -7.66
C ARG A 166 -19.45 23.24 -6.92
N ASP A 167 -19.51 22.03 -7.49
CA ASP A 167 -20.12 20.84 -6.89
C ASP A 167 -19.38 20.31 -5.63
N GLN A 168 -18.17 20.80 -5.36
CA GLN A 168 -17.36 20.39 -4.21
C GLN A 168 -17.65 21.20 -2.93
N ALA A 169 -18.53 22.20 -2.98
CA ALA A 169 -18.86 23.06 -1.85
C ALA A 169 -19.32 22.25 -0.61
N HIS A 170 -20.14 21.21 -0.82
CA HIS A 170 -20.60 20.34 0.26
C HIS A 170 -19.45 19.54 0.90
N ALA A 171 -18.56 18.97 0.09
CA ALA A 171 -17.41 18.22 0.60
C ALA A 171 -16.44 19.12 1.38
N HIS A 172 -16.27 20.37 0.94
CA HIS A 172 -15.50 21.36 1.66
C HIS A 172 -16.14 21.74 3.01
N GLU A 173 -17.46 21.93 3.06
CA GLU A 173 -18.17 22.17 4.33
C GLU A 173 -17.99 21.00 5.31
N VAL A 174 -18.07 19.76 4.81
CA VAL A 174 -17.80 18.56 5.61
C VAL A 174 -16.35 18.54 6.10
N LEU A 175 -15.38 18.95 5.28
CA LEU A 175 -13.98 19.06 5.68
C LEU A 175 -13.78 20.08 6.82
N LEU A 176 -14.46 21.22 6.78
CA LEU A 176 -14.46 22.20 7.89
C LEU A 176 -15.07 21.61 9.17
N CYS A 177 -16.14 20.83 9.06
CA CYS A 177 -16.74 20.12 10.18
C CYS A 177 -15.77 19.10 10.79
N ILE A 178 -15.06 18.33 9.96
CA ILE A 178 -13.99 17.40 10.39
C ILE A 178 -12.90 18.14 11.16
N GLN A 179 -12.45 19.30 10.65
CA GLN A 179 -11.39 20.10 11.28
C GLN A 179 -11.82 20.70 12.61
N THR A 180 -13.05 21.19 12.71
CA THR A 180 -13.58 21.86 13.90
C THR A 180 -14.19 20.91 14.92
N GLY A 181 -14.31 19.61 14.59
CA GLY A 181 -14.95 18.61 15.44
C GLY A 181 -16.46 18.84 15.60
N LYS A 182 -17.08 19.53 14.64
CA LYS A 182 -18.52 19.83 14.61
C LYS A 182 -19.25 18.92 13.62
N THR A 183 -20.58 18.89 13.71
CA THR A 183 -21.44 18.19 12.75
C THR A 183 -22.06 19.19 11.78
N ILE A 184 -22.49 18.70 10.61
CA ILE A 184 -23.21 19.52 9.61
C ILE A 184 -24.57 20.01 10.13
N THR A 185 -25.10 19.34 11.16
CA THR A 185 -26.34 19.70 11.85
C THR A 185 -26.15 20.80 12.90
N ASP A 186 -24.92 21.09 13.34
CA ASP A 186 -24.64 22.17 14.30
C ASP A 186 -24.88 23.54 13.63
N PRO A 187 -25.78 24.40 14.17
CA PRO A 187 -26.05 25.72 13.61
C PRO A 187 -24.89 26.70 13.78
N ASN A 188 -23.98 26.46 14.72
CA ASN A 188 -22.80 27.29 15.00
C ASN A 188 -21.53 26.73 14.36
N ARG A 189 -21.64 25.76 13.45
CA ARG A 189 -20.49 25.21 12.72
C ARG A 189 -19.82 26.28 11.86
N MET A 190 -18.52 26.10 11.62
CA MET A 190 -17.81 26.89 10.63
C MET A 190 -18.28 26.49 9.23
N ARG A 191 -18.78 27.46 8.45
CA ARG A 191 -19.20 27.28 7.06
C ARG A 191 -18.86 28.52 6.26
N MET A 192 -18.67 28.35 4.95
CA MET A 192 -18.64 29.47 4.01
C MET A 192 -20.07 29.97 3.76
N ASN A 193 -20.22 31.25 3.38
CA ASN A 193 -21.54 31.87 3.23
C ASN A 193 -22.34 31.32 2.03
N ASN A 194 -21.68 30.79 1.01
CA ASN A 194 -22.29 30.21 -0.20
C ASN A 194 -21.31 29.26 -0.93
N ASP A 195 -21.68 28.78 -2.12
CA ASP A 195 -20.92 27.80 -2.92
C ASP A 195 -19.92 28.41 -3.93
N SER A 196 -19.70 29.73 -3.89
CA SER A 196 -18.94 30.46 -4.93
C SER A 196 -17.41 30.50 -4.77
N TYR A 197 -16.85 29.78 -3.79
CA TYR A 197 -15.40 29.70 -3.50
C TYR A 197 -14.66 28.64 -4.34
N TYR A 198 -15.12 28.41 -5.58
CA TYR A 198 -14.46 27.52 -6.55
C TYR A 198 -13.49 28.29 -7.46
N LEU A 199 -12.70 27.56 -8.25
CA LEU A 199 -11.86 28.17 -9.28
C LEU A 199 -12.73 28.60 -10.48
N ARG A 200 -13.15 29.86 -10.50
CA ARG A 200 -13.95 30.44 -11.59
C ARG A 200 -13.18 30.54 -12.90
N SER A 201 -13.92 30.51 -14.01
CA SER A 201 -13.37 30.78 -15.33
C SER A 201 -13.03 32.28 -15.49
N GLY A 202 -12.20 32.61 -16.48
CA GLY A 202 -11.89 34.00 -16.81
C GLY A 202 -13.14 34.80 -17.25
N GLU A 203 -14.09 34.14 -17.92
CA GLU A 203 -15.35 34.74 -18.35
C GLU A 203 -16.25 35.08 -17.15
N GLU A 204 -16.36 34.16 -16.18
CA GLU A 204 -17.12 34.40 -14.95
C GLU A 204 -16.54 35.58 -14.17
N MET A 205 -15.20 35.64 -14.02
CA MET A 205 -14.53 36.73 -13.34
C MET A 205 -14.68 38.07 -14.07
N ALA A 206 -14.59 38.08 -15.40
CA ALA A 206 -14.80 39.28 -16.21
C ALA A 206 -16.24 39.80 -16.11
N ALA A 207 -17.23 38.91 -16.03
CA ALA A 207 -18.63 39.27 -15.85
C ALA A 207 -18.89 39.89 -14.46
N LEU A 208 -18.29 39.33 -13.40
CA LEU A 208 -18.42 39.88 -12.04
C LEU A 208 -17.88 41.29 -11.91
N PHE A 209 -16.72 41.56 -12.52
CA PHE A 209 -16.00 42.82 -12.39
C PHE A 209 -16.09 43.68 -13.66
N ALA A 210 -17.19 43.58 -14.39
CA ALA A 210 -17.40 44.31 -15.65
C ALA A 210 -17.36 45.85 -15.47
N GLU A 211 -17.71 46.35 -14.28
CA GLU A 211 -17.64 47.78 -13.94
C GLU A 211 -16.20 48.26 -13.65
N VAL A 212 -15.27 47.33 -13.37
CA VAL A 212 -13.88 47.61 -12.98
C VAL A 212 -12.92 46.63 -13.70
N PRO A 213 -12.89 46.65 -15.05
CA PRO A 213 -12.13 45.68 -15.84
C PRO A 213 -10.61 45.73 -15.58
N GLU A 214 -10.10 46.86 -15.09
CA GLU A 214 -8.71 47.01 -14.68
C GLU A 214 -8.32 46.07 -13.54
N ALA A 215 -9.24 45.73 -12.63
CA ALA A 215 -8.96 44.83 -11.52
C ALA A 215 -8.66 43.41 -12.03
N VAL A 216 -9.36 42.95 -13.07
CA VAL A 216 -9.09 41.67 -13.74
C VAL A 216 -7.80 41.74 -14.55
N THR A 217 -7.58 42.84 -15.28
CA THR A 217 -6.36 43.02 -16.09
C THR A 217 -5.08 43.05 -15.23
N ASN A 218 -5.15 43.62 -14.03
CA ASN A 218 -4.04 43.66 -13.09
C ASN A 218 -3.62 42.27 -12.59
N THR A 219 -4.52 41.26 -12.60
CA THR A 219 -4.15 39.88 -12.25
C THR A 219 -3.08 39.33 -13.20
N LEU A 220 -3.20 39.60 -14.50
CA LEU A 220 -2.20 39.21 -15.50
C LEU A 220 -0.90 39.98 -15.32
N ARG A 221 -0.97 41.29 -15.03
CA ARG A 221 0.23 42.11 -14.77
C ARG A 221 1.03 41.59 -13.58
N ILE A 222 0.35 41.20 -12.49
CA ILE A 222 1.00 40.57 -11.33
C ILE A 222 1.61 39.23 -11.75
N ALA A 223 0.85 38.39 -12.46
CA ALA A 223 1.32 37.08 -12.92
C ALA A 223 2.56 37.17 -13.82
N GLU A 224 2.63 38.15 -14.72
CA GLU A 224 3.78 38.40 -15.60
C GLU A 224 5.03 38.81 -14.82
N ARG A 225 4.85 39.62 -13.76
CA ARG A 225 5.95 40.10 -12.90
C ARG A 225 6.51 39.04 -11.97
N CYS A 226 5.69 38.10 -11.49
CA CYS A 226 6.15 37.03 -10.59
C CYS A 226 7.04 36.00 -11.32
N ASN A 227 8.34 36.03 -11.05
CA ASN A 227 9.35 35.17 -11.69
C ASN A 227 10.28 34.56 -10.63
N VAL A 228 9.89 33.40 -10.10
CA VAL A 228 10.65 32.63 -9.11
C VAL A 228 11.17 31.34 -9.75
N ASN A 229 12.44 31.00 -9.49
CA ASN A 229 13.03 29.74 -9.95
C ASN A 229 13.33 28.82 -8.75
N LEU A 230 12.64 27.67 -8.71
CA LEU A 230 12.83 26.64 -7.70
C LEU A 230 13.41 25.34 -8.29
N ASP A 231 14.02 25.42 -9.48
CA ASP A 231 14.74 24.28 -10.04
C ASP A 231 15.95 23.92 -9.17
N PRO A 232 16.30 22.63 -9.02
CA PRO A 232 17.42 22.21 -8.16
C PRO A 232 18.74 22.85 -8.58
N THR A 233 19.48 23.39 -7.60
CA THR A 233 20.76 24.09 -7.85
C THR A 233 22.01 23.26 -7.50
N GLY A 234 21.82 22.02 -7.05
CA GLY A 234 22.90 21.12 -6.61
C GLY A 234 22.65 20.60 -5.19
N PHE A 235 23.69 20.04 -4.56
CA PHE A 235 23.62 19.55 -3.19
C PHE A 235 24.13 20.59 -2.19
N HIS A 236 23.43 20.75 -1.07
CA HIS A 236 23.76 21.69 0.00
C HIS A 236 24.34 20.94 1.20
N LEU A 237 25.63 20.55 1.10
CA LEU A 237 26.33 19.80 2.13
C LEU A 237 26.94 20.73 3.20
N PRO A 238 26.84 20.41 4.50
CA PRO A 238 27.43 21.21 5.57
C PRO A 238 28.93 21.44 5.41
N ASN A 239 29.41 22.61 5.84
CA ASN A 239 30.84 22.86 5.91
C ASN A 239 31.46 22.01 7.01
N LEU A 240 32.39 21.13 6.64
CA LEU A 240 33.16 20.32 7.58
C LEU A 240 34.58 20.86 7.70
N GLU A 241 34.98 21.21 8.92
CA GLU A 241 36.37 21.57 9.21
C GLU A 241 37.24 20.31 9.20
N VAL A 242 38.28 20.33 8.37
CA VAL A 242 39.31 19.28 8.29
C VAL A 242 40.63 19.81 8.85
N PRO A 243 41.51 18.93 9.38
CA PRO A 243 42.80 19.36 9.93
C PRO A 243 43.66 20.15 8.92
N ALA A 244 44.46 21.08 9.43
CA ALA A 244 45.33 21.92 8.61
C ALA A 244 46.22 21.09 7.66
N GLY A 245 46.27 21.49 6.39
CA GLY A 245 47.01 20.79 5.33
C GLY A 245 46.22 19.70 4.61
N HIS A 246 44.96 19.46 4.98
CA HIS A 246 44.07 18.52 4.29
C HIS A 246 42.90 19.24 3.61
N THR A 247 42.45 18.67 2.49
CA THR A 247 41.10 18.84 1.91
C THR A 247 40.19 17.70 2.37
N PRO A 248 38.84 17.82 2.25
CA PRO A 248 37.92 16.71 2.54
C PRO A 248 38.32 15.39 1.86
N GLN A 249 38.66 15.44 0.58
CA GLN A 249 39.13 14.28 -0.19
C GLN A 249 40.39 13.65 0.43
N THR A 250 41.43 14.44 0.69
CA THR A 250 42.70 13.91 1.24
C THR A 250 42.54 13.39 2.67
N TYR A 251 41.64 14.00 3.45
CA TYR A 251 41.38 13.60 4.82
C TYR A 251 40.58 12.29 4.87
N LEU A 252 39.56 12.17 4.01
CA LEU A 252 38.78 10.94 3.82
C LEU A 252 39.70 9.77 3.48
N ARG A 253 40.55 9.93 2.45
CA ARG A 253 41.55 8.92 2.06
C ARG A 253 42.42 8.50 3.24
N ARG A 254 42.98 9.46 3.98
CA ARG A 254 43.83 9.18 5.14
C ARG A 254 43.10 8.34 6.20
N LEU A 255 41.87 8.70 6.54
CA LEU A 255 41.07 7.97 7.52
C LEU A 255 40.75 6.55 7.05
N THR A 256 40.36 6.39 5.79
CA THR A 256 40.09 5.09 5.18
C THR A 256 41.32 4.19 5.21
N GLU A 257 42.49 4.69 4.79
CA GLU A 257 43.75 3.92 4.82
C GLU A 257 44.13 3.49 6.24
N GLN A 258 44.01 4.39 7.23
CA GLN A 258 44.29 4.06 8.63
C GLN A 258 43.35 2.97 9.17
N GLY A 259 42.07 3.06 8.84
CA GLY A 259 41.07 2.09 9.26
C GLY A 259 41.26 0.72 8.60
N LEU A 260 41.49 0.68 7.29
CA LEU A 260 41.73 -0.56 6.56
C LEU A 260 43.04 -1.24 6.96
N ARG A 261 44.11 -0.48 7.21
CA ARG A 261 45.36 -1.03 7.79
C ARG A 261 45.12 -1.69 9.14
N ARG A 262 44.24 -1.11 9.98
CA ARG A 262 43.87 -1.69 11.29
C ARG A 262 43.04 -2.97 11.14
N LEU A 263 42.14 -3.02 10.16
CA LEU A 263 41.21 -4.14 9.96
C LEU A 263 41.88 -5.34 9.27
N TYR A 264 42.67 -5.10 8.23
CA TYR A 264 43.30 -6.14 7.41
C TYR A 264 44.75 -6.46 7.78
N GLY A 265 45.41 -5.62 8.59
CA GLY A 265 46.82 -5.81 8.93
C GLY A 265 47.71 -5.83 7.68
N GLU A 266 48.53 -6.87 7.55
CA GLU A 266 49.43 -7.04 6.39
C GLU A 266 48.68 -7.25 5.06
N ALA A 267 47.46 -7.80 5.09
CA ALA A 267 46.67 -8.04 3.88
C ALA A 267 46.22 -6.73 3.19
N PHE A 268 46.27 -5.59 3.90
CA PHE A 268 45.98 -4.26 3.34
C PHE A 268 46.80 -3.96 2.08
N GLU A 269 48.04 -4.44 2.00
CA GLU A 269 48.92 -4.20 0.84
C GLU A 269 48.58 -5.09 -0.37
N SER A 270 47.55 -5.94 -0.29
CA SER A 270 47.09 -6.74 -1.43
C SER A 270 46.46 -5.88 -2.52
N GLU A 271 46.70 -6.25 -3.80
CA GLU A 271 46.12 -5.54 -4.95
C GLU A 271 44.59 -5.48 -4.89
N ARG A 272 43.94 -6.54 -4.41
CA ARG A 272 42.46 -6.61 -4.29
C ARG A 272 41.92 -5.47 -3.41
N ILE A 273 42.55 -5.21 -2.28
CA ILE A 273 42.10 -4.19 -1.32
C ILE A 273 42.47 -2.79 -1.82
N GLN A 274 43.71 -2.60 -2.27
CA GLN A 274 44.17 -1.32 -2.81
C GLN A 274 43.33 -0.86 -4.00
N ASN A 275 43.07 -1.75 -4.96
CA ASN A 275 42.28 -1.42 -6.15
C ASN A 275 40.85 -1.07 -5.79
N ARG A 276 40.20 -1.84 -4.89
CA ARG A 276 38.83 -1.53 -4.44
C ARG A 276 38.76 -0.20 -3.69
N MET A 277 39.69 0.06 -2.77
CA MET A 277 39.74 1.31 -2.00
C MET A 277 39.92 2.52 -2.93
N ASN A 278 40.88 2.45 -3.86
CA ASN A 278 41.15 3.56 -4.78
C ASN A 278 39.97 3.82 -5.71
N TYR A 279 39.39 2.77 -6.28
CA TYR A 279 38.21 2.88 -7.12
C TYR A 279 37.02 3.54 -6.40
N GLU A 280 36.70 3.11 -5.18
CA GLU A 280 35.60 3.70 -4.41
C GLU A 280 35.88 5.17 -4.04
N LEU A 281 37.09 5.48 -3.55
CA LEU A 281 37.47 6.86 -3.21
C LEU A 281 37.40 7.80 -4.43
N ASP A 282 37.83 7.33 -5.60
CA ASP A 282 37.79 8.11 -6.82
C ASP A 282 36.34 8.40 -7.26
N ILE A 283 35.44 7.41 -7.18
CA ILE A 283 34.01 7.62 -7.46
C ILE A 283 33.38 8.58 -6.46
N ILE A 284 33.62 8.40 -5.16
CA ILE A 284 33.10 9.28 -4.10
C ILE A 284 33.51 10.73 -4.36
N HIS A 285 34.78 10.94 -4.74
CA HIS A 285 35.29 12.26 -5.05
C HIS A 285 34.66 12.85 -6.32
N GLN A 286 34.61 12.07 -7.41
CA GLN A 286 34.02 12.51 -8.69
C GLN A 286 32.54 12.91 -8.54
N MET A 287 31.80 12.23 -7.65
CA MET A 287 30.40 12.55 -7.37
C MET A 287 30.21 13.67 -6.35
N GLY A 288 31.27 14.15 -5.71
CA GLY A 288 31.23 15.26 -4.73
C GLY A 288 30.76 14.85 -3.33
N PHE A 289 30.94 13.59 -2.93
CA PHE A 289 30.43 13.06 -1.66
C PHE A 289 31.50 12.88 -0.56
N ASP A 290 32.70 13.46 -0.74
CA ASP A 290 33.77 13.40 0.27
C ASP A 290 33.29 13.90 1.65
N VAL A 291 32.64 15.07 1.66
CA VAL A 291 32.13 15.72 2.88
C VAL A 291 31.03 14.87 3.53
N TYR A 292 30.17 14.26 2.72
CA TYR A 292 29.09 13.40 3.21
C TYR A 292 29.64 12.21 4.02
N PHE A 293 30.62 11.49 3.47
CA PHE A 293 31.25 10.37 4.18
C PHE A 293 31.92 10.81 5.48
N LEU A 294 32.56 11.98 5.48
CA LEU A 294 33.18 12.52 6.68
C LEU A 294 32.16 12.94 7.75
N ILE A 295 30.99 13.46 7.36
CA ILE A 295 29.90 13.76 8.28
C ILE A 295 29.42 12.47 8.96
N VAL A 296 29.15 11.42 8.18
CA VAL A 296 28.69 10.13 8.72
C VAL A 296 29.77 9.49 9.60
N TRP A 297 31.04 9.55 9.19
CA TRP A 297 32.18 9.13 10.02
C TRP A 297 32.23 9.87 11.36
N ASP A 298 32.08 11.20 11.37
CA ASP A 298 32.08 12.01 12.60
C ASP A 298 30.95 11.58 13.56
N LEU A 299 29.77 11.27 13.03
CA LEU A 299 28.65 10.73 13.82
C LEU A 299 28.98 9.37 14.43
N CYS A 300 29.55 8.44 13.64
CA CYS A 300 29.96 7.12 14.12
C CYS A 300 31.09 7.23 15.17
N GLU A 301 32.07 8.11 14.96
CA GLU A 301 33.17 8.34 15.90
C GLU A 301 32.69 8.95 17.22
N PHE A 302 31.74 9.89 17.18
CA PHE A 302 31.10 10.40 18.39
C PHE A 302 30.33 9.29 19.12
N SER A 303 29.55 8.50 18.38
CA SER A 303 28.78 7.37 18.92
C SER A 303 29.69 6.39 19.66
N LYS A 304 30.82 6.03 19.04
CA LYS A 304 31.85 5.17 19.62
C LYS A 304 32.43 5.73 20.93
N LYS A 305 32.73 7.04 20.97
CA LYS A 305 33.28 7.71 22.17
C LYS A 305 32.29 7.76 23.33
N GLN A 306 30.99 7.80 23.03
CA GLN A 306 29.92 7.86 24.04
C GLN A 306 29.28 6.49 24.35
N ASP A 307 29.87 5.40 23.85
CA ASP A 307 29.33 4.03 23.95
C ASP A 307 27.86 3.95 23.49
N ILE A 308 27.56 4.64 22.39
CA ILE A 308 26.28 4.56 21.67
C ILE A 308 26.50 3.61 20.51
N TRP A 309 25.83 2.46 20.54
CA TRP A 309 25.92 1.48 19.47
C TRP A 309 25.14 1.99 18.26
N TRP A 310 25.56 1.61 17.05
CA TRP A 310 24.82 1.94 15.83
C TRP A 310 24.78 0.76 14.88
N ASN A 311 23.79 0.71 14.01
CA ASN A 311 23.77 -0.24 12.90
C ASN A 311 23.50 0.51 11.60
N VAL A 312 24.12 0.05 10.50
CA VAL A 312 23.91 0.62 9.17
C VAL A 312 22.85 -0.20 8.44
N ARG A 313 21.92 0.47 7.76
CA ARG A 313 20.98 -0.19 6.84
C ARG A 313 21.30 0.09 5.38
N GLY A 314 20.68 -0.71 4.52
CA GLY A 314 20.69 -0.46 3.08
C GLY A 314 21.99 -0.88 2.41
N SER A 315 22.29 -0.26 1.28
CA SER A 315 23.41 -0.62 0.42
C SER A 315 24.76 -0.11 0.92
N ALA A 316 24.79 0.80 1.88
CA ALA A 316 26.03 1.38 2.43
C ALA A 316 27.03 0.34 2.96
N ALA A 317 26.55 -0.84 3.39
CA ALA A 317 27.41 -1.95 3.81
C ALA A 317 28.29 -2.51 2.68
N GLY A 318 27.99 -2.23 1.41
CA GLY A 318 28.78 -2.66 0.24
C GLY A 318 30.03 -1.83 -0.05
N SER A 319 30.32 -0.79 0.73
CA SER A 319 31.47 0.09 0.53
C SER A 319 32.65 -0.28 1.44
N ILE A 320 33.82 -0.54 0.84
CA ILE A 320 35.07 -0.73 1.60
C ILE A 320 35.51 0.57 2.28
N VAL A 321 35.17 1.73 1.70
CA VAL A 321 35.43 3.04 2.32
C VAL A 321 34.60 3.18 3.60
N ALA A 322 33.32 2.84 3.57
CA ALA A 322 32.46 2.85 4.76
C ALA A 322 32.96 1.86 5.83
N TYR A 323 33.44 0.68 5.43
CA TYR A 323 34.05 -0.30 6.34
C TYR A 323 35.34 0.23 6.99
N GLY A 324 36.24 0.81 6.19
CA GLY A 324 37.48 1.42 6.66
C GLY A 324 37.24 2.54 7.67
N LEU A 325 36.24 3.40 7.43
CA LEU A 325 35.85 4.46 8.36
C LEU A 325 35.17 3.93 9.64
N GLY A 326 34.82 2.64 9.69
CA GLY A 326 34.04 2.07 10.78
C GLY A 326 32.59 2.51 10.79
N ILE A 327 32.05 2.98 9.66
CA ILE A 327 30.63 3.29 9.53
C ILE A 327 29.84 1.97 9.58
N THR A 328 30.25 0.98 8.77
CA THR A 328 29.75 -0.40 8.84
C THR A 328 30.78 -1.31 9.50
N ASN A 329 30.32 -2.37 10.17
CA ASN A 329 31.17 -3.42 10.74
C ASN A 329 31.24 -4.67 9.85
N LEU A 330 30.54 -4.68 8.71
CA LEU A 330 30.51 -5.81 7.77
C LEU A 330 31.59 -5.64 6.70
N ASP A 331 32.43 -6.66 6.51
CA ASP A 331 33.46 -6.68 5.45
C ASP A 331 32.80 -6.91 4.07
N PRO A 332 32.80 -5.93 3.16
CA PRO A 332 32.16 -6.07 1.86
C PRO A 332 32.89 -7.04 0.93
N LEU A 333 34.19 -7.27 1.10
CA LEU A 333 34.96 -8.18 0.26
C LEU A 333 34.76 -9.64 0.69
N ALA A 334 34.65 -9.88 2.00
CA ALA A 334 34.39 -11.22 2.55
C ALA A 334 33.00 -11.74 2.16
N HIS A 335 32.01 -10.85 2.03
CA HIS A 335 30.62 -11.17 1.70
C HIS A 335 30.22 -10.80 0.25
N GLU A 336 31.21 -10.57 -0.63
CA GLU A 336 31.00 -10.26 -2.06
C GLU A 336 29.98 -9.12 -2.35
N LEU A 337 29.94 -8.11 -1.47
CA LEU A 337 29.01 -6.98 -1.60
C LEU A 337 29.48 -5.98 -2.68
N ILE A 338 28.50 -5.48 -3.43
CA ILE A 338 28.71 -4.63 -4.61
C ILE A 338 28.62 -3.15 -4.23
N PHE A 339 29.67 -2.38 -4.53
CA PHE A 339 29.73 -0.94 -4.23
C PHE A 339 28.75 -0.13 -5.08
N GLU A 340 28.55 -0.51 -6.35
CA GLU A 340 27.70 0.21 -7.30
C GLU A 340 26.21 0.15 -6.96
N ARG A 341 25.84 -0.80 -6.09
CA ARG A 341 24.51 -0.85 -5.48
C ARG A 341 24.31 0.28 -4.46
N PHE A 342 25.39 0.75 -3.86
CA PHE A 342 25.40 1.92 -2.99
C PHE A 342 25.56 3.21 -3.79
N LEU A 343 26.62 3.33 -4.57
CA LEU A 343 26.93 4.51 -5.38
C LEU A 343 27.16 4.12 -6.83
N ASN A 344 26.20 4.47 -7.68
CA ASN A 344 26.25 4.16 -9.11
C ASN A 344 26.85 5.35 -9.89
N PRO A 345 28.02 5.20 -10.54
CA PRO A 345 28.64 6.28 -11.29
C PRO A 345 27.80 6.72 -12.52
N GLY A 346 26.93 5.85 -13.05
CA GLY A 346 26.01 6.17 -14.14
C GLY A 346 24.87 7.10 -13.74
N ARG A 347 24.69 7.40 -12.45
CA ARG A 347 23.68 8.34 -11.96
C ARG A 347 24.14 9.03 -10.67
N VAL A 348 24.36 10.34 -10.76
CA VAL A 348 24.65 11.16 -9.57
C VAL A 348 23.37 11.38 -8.77
N THR A 349 23.21 10.62 -7.70
CA THR A 349 22.20 10.81 -6.65
C THR A 349 22.88 10.83 -5.30
N MET A 350 22.34 11.62 -4.37
CA MET A 350 22.86 11.65 -3.00
C MET A 350 22.79 10.23 -2.39
N PRO A 351 23.91 9.71 -1.84
CA PRO A 351 23.88 8.46 -1.10
C PRO A 351 23.07 8.59 0.19
N ASP A 352 22.39 7.52 0.57
CA ASP A 352 21.61 7.44 1.81
C ASP A 352 22.25 6.39 2.73
N ILE A 353 22.84 6.84 3.84
CA ILE A 353 23.41 5.99 4.89
C ILE A 353 22.52 6.13 6.11
N ASP A 354 21.60 5.18 6.22
CA ASP A 354 20.66 5.09 7.35
C ASP A 354 21.37 4.51 8.57
N LEU A 355 21.30 5.23 9.70
CA LEU A 355 21.89 4.81 10.97
C LEU A 355 20.81 4.49 12.00
N ASP A 356 20.78 3.24 12.45
CA ASP A 356 20.00 2.80 13.59
C ASP A 356 20.76 3.09 14.88
N TYR A 357 20.08 3.68 15.85
CA TYR A 357 20.57 3.89 17.21
C TYR A 357 19.62 3.24 18.23
N PRO A 358 20.09 2.90 19.44
CA PRO A 358 19.24 2.60 20.57
C PRO A 358 18.18 3.68 20.77
N ASP A 359 16.91 3.28 20.85
CA ASP A 359 15.76 4.18 21.01
C ASP A 359 15.94 5.20 22.14
N ASP A 360 16.59 4.78 23.23
CA ASP A 360 16.81 5.57 24.43
C ASP A 360 18.02 6.52 24.36
N ARG A 361 18.86 6.42 23.32
CA ARG A 361 20.04 7.27 23.11
C ARG A 361 20.02 8.03 21.79
N ARG A 362 19.08 7.73 20.88
CA ARG A 362 18.94 8.40 19.58
C ARG A 362 18.88 9.93 19.68
N GLU A 363 18.15 10.46 20.66
CA GLU A 363 18.01 11.91 20.87
C GLU A 363 19.37 12.58 21.17
N GLU A 364 20.30 11.86 21.79
CA GLU A 364 21.65 12.37 22.05
C GLU A 364 22.42 12.63 20.74
N MET A 365 22.25 11.75 19.75
CA MET A 365 22.86 11.89 18.43
C MET A 365 22.29 13.08 17.67
N ILE A 366 20.98 13.28 17.74
CA ILE A 366 20.31 14.45 17.16
C ILE A 366 20.86 15.75 17.78
N ARG A 367 20.97 15.81 19.11
CA ARG A 367 21.55 16.96 19.82
C ARG A 367 23.03 17.17 19.52
N TYR A 368 23.80 16.09 19.34
CA TYR A 368 25.20 16.19 18.92
C TYR A 368 25.30 16.85 17.53
N THR A 369 24.52 16.37 16.57
CA THR A 369 24.45 16.96 15.21
C THR A 369 24.10 18.44 15.27
N GLN A 370 23.11 18.82 16.08
CA GLN A 370 22.74 20.22 16.28
C GLN A 370 23.89 21.08 16.84
N ARG A 371 24.59 20.59 17.87
CA ARG A 371 25.75 21.30 18.47
C ARG A 371 26.93 21.40 17.50
N LYS A 372 27.15 20.36 16.70
CA LYS A 372 28.29 20.25 15.78
C LYS A 372 28.12 21.15 14.56
N TYR A 373 26.93 21.15 13.94
CA TYR A 373 26.69 21.81 12.66
C TYR A 373 25.93 23.14 12.78
N GLY A 374 25.31 23.43 13.91
CA GLY A 374 24.59 24.68 14.18
C GLY A 374 23.09 24.48 14.38
N ALA A 375 22.51 25.17 15.36
CA ALA A 375 21.10 25.02 15.73
C ALA A 375 20.11 25.54 14.67
N ASP A 376 20.54 26.50 13.86
CA ASP A 376 19.83 27.11 12.75
C ASP A 376 19.98 26.32 11.44
N LYS A 377 20.90 25.36 11.38
CA LYS A 377 21.22 24.54 10.20
C LYS A 377 20.72 23.10 10.28
N VAL A 378 20.14 22.73 11.43
CA VAL A 378 19.67 21.38 11.74
C VAL A 378 18.21 21.41 12.16
N ALA A 379 17.38 20.59 11.52
CA ALA A 379 15.95 20.47 11.82
C ALA A 379 15.43 19.08 11.45
N GLN A 380 14.29 18.69 12.03
CA GLN A 380 13.61 17.47 11.65
C GLN A 380 12.77 17.67 10.38
N ILE A 381 12.37 16.59 9.72
CA ILE A 381 11.54 16.65 8.51
C ILE A 381 10.06 16.57 8.87
N ILE A 382 9.19 17.33 8.21
CA ILE A 382 7.73 17.21 8.41
C ILE A 382 7.18 15.99 7.68
N THR A 383 6.14 15.40 8.23
CA THR A 383 5.29 14.42 7.54
C THR A 383 3.85 14.88 7.62
N PHE A 384 3.08 14.60 6.57
CA PHE A 384 1.66 14.88 6.55
C PHE A 384 0.88 13.57 6.55
N GLY A 385 0.03 13.39 7.57
CA GLY A 385 -0.92 12.28 7.57
C GLY A 385 -2.06 12.58 6.60
N THR A 386 -2.30 11.70 5.62
CA THR A 386 -3.43 11.82 4.69
C THR A 386 -4.65 11.03 5.18
N LEU A 387 -5.84 11.44 4.75
CA LEU A 387 -7.06 10.65 4.95
C LEU A 387 -7.08 9.45 4.00
N GLY A 388 -6.66 8.28 4.51
CA GLY A 388 -6.88 7.00 3.80
C GLY A 388 -8.36 6.61 3.75
N ALA A 389 -8.74 5.71 2.82
CA ALA A 389 -10.13 5.33 2.55
C ALA A 389 -11.01 5.10 3.81
N LYS A 390 -10.54 4.28 4.76
CA LYS A 390 -11.26 4.01 6.02
C LYS A 390 -11.38 5.22 6.92
N ALA A 391 -10.32 6.03 7.00
CA ALA A 391 -10.31 7.24 7.83
C ALA A 391 -11.26 8.30 7.24
N ALA A 392 -11.28 8.45 5.90
CA ALA A 392 -12.20 9.32 5.20
C ALA A 392 -13.66 8.96 5.50
N ILE A 393 -14.05 7.68 5.36
CA ILE A 393 -15.42 7.23 5.72
C ILE A 393 -15.75 7.57 7.18
N ARG A 394 -14.83 7.28 8.11
CA ARG A 394 -15.09 7.52 9.54
C ARG A 394 -15.23 8.99 9.90
N ASP A 395 -14.34 9.83 9.38
CA ASP A 395 -14.35 11.26 9.69
C ASP A 395 -15.54 11.97 9.01
N VAL A 396 -15.86 11.63 7.75
CA VAL A 396 -17.06 12.12 7.06
C VAL A 396 -18.33 11.66 7.76
N GLY A 397 -18.42 10.38 8.14
CA GLY A 397 -19.60 9.86 8.82
C GLY A 397 -19.89 10.58 10.14
N ARG A 398 -18.84 10.90 10.91
CA ARG A 398 -18.95 11.73 12.12
C ARG A 398 -19.40 13.16 11.80
N ALA A 399 -18.85 13.79 10.77
CA ALA A 399 -19.22 15.14 10.38
C ALA A 399 -20.66 15.23 9.84
N LEU A 400 -21.14 14.19 9.16
CA LEU A 400 -22.53 14.07 8.69
C LEU A 400 -23.52 13.65 9.78
N ASP A 401 -23.07 13.47 11.03
CA ASP A 401 -23.91 13.05 12.16
C ASP A 401 -24.54 11.65 11.97
N ILE A 402 -23.84 10.76 11.26
CA ILE A 402 -24.28 9.36 11.04
C ILE A 402 -23.86 8.52 12.27
N PRO A 403 -24.74 7.64 12.80
CA PRO A 403 -24.40 6.78 13.92
C PRO A 403 -23.10 5.99 13.69
N LEU A 404 -22.16 6.07 14.63
CA LEU A 404 -20.81 5.49 14.50
C LEU A 404 -20.82 3.98 14.21
N GLY A 405 -21.83 3.25 14.68
CA GLY A 405 -22.00 1.83 14.39
C GLY A 405 -22.22 1.55 12.90
N GLU A 406 -23.02 2.37 12.22
CA GLU A 406 -23.26 2.27 10.78
C GLU A 406 -22.01 2.68 9.99
N VAL A 407 -21.34 3.76 10.41
CA VAL A 407 -20.10 4.23 9.79
C VAL A 407 -18.99 3.17 9.88
N ASP A 408 -18.83 2.53 11.04
CA ASP A 408 -17.81 1.49 11.22
C ASP A 408 -18.15 0.21 10.44
N LYS A 409 -19.44 -0.11 10.28
CA LYS A 409 -19.89 -1.20 9.40
C LYS A 409 -19.43 -0.96 7.96
N VAL A 410 -19.67 0.24 7.41
CA VAL A 410 -19.22 0.61 6.05
C VAL A 410 -17.68 0.61 5.97
N ALA A 411 -16.98 1.20 6.94
CA ALA A 411 -15.52 1.29 6.94
C ALA A 411 -14.81 -0.06 7.03
N ARG A 412 -15.41 -1.08 7.67
CA ARG A 412 -14.84 -2.43 7.77
C ARG A 412 -14.86 -3.20 6.45
N LEU A 413 -15.81 -2.89 5.56
CA LEU A 413 -15.91 -3.53 4.24
C LEU A 413 -14.77 -3.11 3.31
N VAL A 414 -14.19 -1.94 3.51
CA VAL A 414 -13.01 -1.51 2.77
C VAL A 414 -11.83 -2.44 3.11
N PRO A 415 -11.09 -2.99 2.14
CA PRO A 415 -9.91 -3.81 2.42
C PRO A 415 -8.85 -3.05 3.23
N GLY A 416 -8.11 -3.76 4.08
CA GLY A 416 -6.91 -3.21 4.72
C GLY A 416 -5.72 -3.26 3.77
N GLY A 417 -4.74 -2.39 3.97
CA GLY A 417 -3.49 -2.41 3.24
C GLY A 417 -3.02 -1.01 2.80
N PRO A 418 -1.72 -0.87 2.49
CA PRO A 418 -1.18 0.38 1.97
C PRO A 418 -1.77 0.69 0.59
N GLY A 419 -2.19 1.94 0.38
CA GLY A 419 -2.64 2.43 -0.94
C GLY A 419 -4.06 2.05 -1.36
N VAL A 420 -4.86 1.40 -0.51
CA VAL A 420 -6.26 1.07 -0.84
C VAL A 420 -7.07 2.35 -1.04
N LYS A 421 -7.75 2.45 -2.19
CA LYS A 421 -8.61 3.57 -2.60
C LYS A 421 -10.08 3.20 -2.52
N LEU A 422 -10.94 4.18 -2.23
CA LEU A 422 -12.39 3.97 -2.18
C LEU A 422 -12.97 3.49 -3.52
N ASP A 423 -12.49 4.01 -4.65
CA ASP A 423 -12.94 3.57 -5.98
C ASP A 423 -12.64 2.09 -6.23
N ALA A 424 -11.43 1.64 -5.88
CA ALA A 424 -11.06 0.24 -5.99
C ALA A 424 -11.88 -0.63 -5.02
N ALA A 425 -12.12 -0.14 -3.79
CA ALA A 425 -12.95 -0.86 -2.82
C ALA A 425 -14.40 -1.01 -3.31
N LEU A 426 -14.99 0.03 -3.91
CA LEU A 426 -16.32 -0.03 -4.52
C LEU A 426 -16.38 -0.99 -5.71
N ALA A 427 -15.32 -1.06 -6.51
CA ALA A 427 -15.24 -1.95 -7.66
C ALA A 427 -15.11 -3.44 -7.24
N HIS A 428 -14.36 -3.71 -6.17
CA HIS A 428 -13.99 -5.08 -5.79
C HIS A 428 -14.77 -5.66 -4.60
N VAL A 429 -15.51 -4.84 -3.85
CA VAL A 429 -16.31 -5.28 -2.68
C VAL A 429 -17.79 -5.12 -2.96
N THR A 430 -18.44 -6.21 -3.35
CA THR A 430 -19.86 -6.26 -3.73
C THR A 430 -20.79 -5.77 -2.62
N GLU A 431 -20.53 -6.10 -1.35
CA GLU A 431 -21.37 -5.66 -0.22
C GLU A 431 -21.30 -4.13 -0.06
N LEU A 432 -20.11 -3.53 -0.20
CA LEU A 432 -19.94 -2.09 -0.14
C LEU A 432 -20.69 -1.40 -1.29
N ARG A 433 -20.62 -1.98 -2.50
CA ARG A 433 -21.37 -1.49 -3.67
C ARG A 433 -22.88 -1.59 -3.49
N GLN A 434 -23.38 -2.70 -2.94
CA GLN A 434 -24.82 -2.86 -2.66
C GLN A 434 -25.32 -1.84 -1.64
N MET A 435 -24.55 -1.56 -0.58
CA MET A 435 -24.90 -0.52 0.39
C MET A 435 -24.87 0.88 -0.25
N TYR A 436 -23.89 1.15 -1.12
CA TYR A 436 -23.79 2.40 -1.87
C TYR A 436 -24.97 2.63 -2.84
N GLU A 437 -25.39 1.59 -3.56
CA GLU A 437 -26.49 1.66 -4.52
C GLU A 437 -27.87 1.66 -3.83
N GLY A 438 -28.01 0.94 -2.71
CA GLY A 438 -29.30 0.71 -2.03
C GLY A 438 -29.66 1.67 -0.89
N ILE A 439 -28.70 2.42 -0.35
CA ILE A 439 -28.91 3.27 0.84
C ILE A 439 -28.41 4.71 0.59
N ASP A 440 -29.33 5.67 0.54
CA ASP A 440 -29.03 7.07 0.16
C ASP A 440 -28.01 7.75 1.06
N TYR A 441 -28.08 7.54 2.38
CA TYR A 441 -27.10 8.13 3.30
C TYR A 441 -25.71 7.51 3.15
N VAL A 442 -25.63 6.22 2.79
CA VAL A 442 -24.35 5.54 2.53
C VAL A 442 -23.75 6.04 1.22
N ARG A 443 -24.58 6.29 0.20
CA ARG A 443 -24.16 6.94 -1.04
C ARG A 443 -23.53 8.31 -0.76
N THR A 444 -24.25 9.15 -0.02
CA THR A 444 -23.78 10.49 0.37
C THR A 444 -22.48 10.43 1.17
N LEU A 445 -22.39 9.50 2.13
CA LEU A 445 -21.19 9.25 2.93
C LEU A 445 -19.99 8.88 2.05
N ILE A 446 -20.15 7.92 1.14
CA ILE A 446 -19.06 7.41 0.30
C ILE A 446 -18.66 8.45 -0.76
N ASP A 447 -19.60 9.12 -1.42
CA ASP A 447 -19.28 10.15 -2.41
C ASP A 447 -18.54 11.33 -1.78
N THR A 448 -18.95 11.74 -0.58
CA THR A 448 -18.24 12.77 0.16
C THR A 448 -16.86 12.28 0.62
N ALA A 449 -16.76 11.04 1.10
CA ALA A 449 -15.50 10.41 1.49
C ALA A 449 -14.50 10.30 0.31
N ARG A 450 -14.99 10.01 -0.90
CA ARG A 450 -14.17 9.99 -2.13
C ARG A 450 -13.57 11.35 -2.46
N GLN A 451 -14.31 12.44 -2.21
CA GLN A 451 -13.81 13.80 -2.45
C GLN A 451 -12.77 14.28 -1.43
N VAL A 452 -12.82 13.78 -0.18
CA VAL A 452 -11.85 14.13 0.87
C VAL A 452 -10.73 13.10 1.05
N GLU A 453 -10.79 11.96 0.36
CA GLU A 453 -9.73 10.95 0.37
C GLU A 453 -8.42 11.55 -0.15
N GLY A 454 -7.32 11.30 0.59
CA GLY A 454 -6.00 11.81 0.24
C GLY A 454 -5.74 13.25 0.67
N VAL A 455 -6.73 13.98 1.19
CA VAL A 455 -6.52 15.31 1.78
C VAL A 455 -5.61 15.20 3.01
N MET A 456 -4.73 16.19 3.17
CA MET A 456 -3.82 16.30 4.31
C MET A 456 -4.61 16.60 5.58
N ARG A 457 -4.44 15.79 6.62
CA ARG A 457 -5.19 15.89 7.89
C ARG A 457 -4.44 16.66 8.97
N HIS A 458 -3.18 16.30 9.18
CA HIS A 458 -2.35 16.91 10.23
C HIS A 458 -0.87 16.83 9.86
N ALA A 459 -0.11 17.80 10.38
CA ALA A 459 1.34 17.78 10.35
C ALA A 459 1.88 16.98 11.54
N SER A 460 2.87 16.14 11.26
CA SER A 460 3.63 15.34 12.21
C SER A 460 5.12 15.48 11.92
N THR A 461 5.96 15.09 12.86
CA THR A 461 7.41 15.04 12.67
C THR A 461 7.80 13.67 12.14
N HIS A 462 8.66 13.62 11.12
CA HIS A 462 9.20 12.38 10.58
C HIS A 462 9.92 11.59 11.68
N ALA A 463 9.77 10.28 11.66
CA ALA A 463 10.23 9.44 12.76
C ALA A 463 11.76 9.33 12.84
N ALA A 464 12.53 9.66 11.80
CA ALA A 464 13.99 9.45 11.76
C ALA A 464 14.77 10.63 11.14
N GLY A 465 14.37 11.06 9.95
CA GLY A 465 14.98 12.14 9.16
C GLY A 465 15.21 13.48 9.86
N VAL A 466 16.48 13.88 9.80
CA VAL A 466 17.03 15.17 10.17
C VAL A 466 17.72 15.76 8.94
N VAL A 467 17.51 17.05 8.70
CA VAL A 467 18.16 17.81 7.64
C VAL A 467 19.34 18.57 8.23
N VAL A 468 20.46 18.59 7.50
CA VAL A 468 21.66 19.37 7.86
C VAL A 468 22.10 20.17 6.64
N THR A 469 22.46 21.44 6.82
CA THR A 469 22.81 22.35 5.71
C THR A 469 24.08 23.16 5.97
N ASP A 470 24.62 23.81 4.94
CA ASP A 470 25.79 24.71 5.01
C ASP A 470 25.46 26.10 5.58
N LYS A 471 24.26 26.59 5.28
CA LYS A 471 23.67 27.87 5.69
C LYS A 471 22.47 27.66 6.61
N PRO A 472 21.91 28.71 7.23
CA PRO A 472 20.66 28.59 7.98
C PRO A 472 19.55 27.96 7.13
N LEU A 473 18.79 27.01 7.68
CA LEU A 473 17.80 26.22 6.92
C LEU A 473 16.74 27.08 6.23
N VAL A 474 16.39 28.22 6.83
CA VAL A 474 15.40 29.17 6.28
C VAL A 474 15.80 29.75 4.92
N GLU A 475 17.08 29.69 4.55
CA GLU A 475 17.57 30.02 3.21
C GLU A 475 17.04 29.09 2.12
N TYR A 476 16.73 27.85 2.50
CA TYR A 476 16.35 26.77 1.58
C TYR A 476 14.91 26.29 1.77
N ALA A 477 14.40 26.30 3.01
CA ALA A 477 13.07 25.81 3.32
C ALA A 477 12.49 26.48 4.58
N PRO A 478 11.17 26.80 4.58
CA PRO A 478 10.53 27.38 5.76
C PRO A 478 10.42 26.36 6.89
N LEU A 479 10.51 26.85 8.14
CA LEU A 479 10.46 26.04 9.34
C LEU A 479 9.09 26.11 10.01
N HIS A 480 8.74 25.04 10.70
CA HIS A 480 7.59 24.89 11.56
C HIS A 480 8.07 24.62 12.98
N ARG A 481 7.31 25.05 13.97
CA ARG A 481 7.56 24.68 15.36
C ARG A 481 7.48 23.16 15.57
N PRO A 482 8.04 22.60 16.64
CA PRO A 482 7.87 21.17 16.93
C PRO A 482 6.40 20.75 16.89
N THR A 483 6.07 19.62 16.25
CA THR A 483 4.66 19.18 16.13
C THR A 483 4.15 18.50 17.40
N LYS A 484 5.03 18.13 18.33
CA LYS A 484 4.69 17.61 19.66
C LYS A 484 4.66 18.77 20.65
N GLY A 485 3.65 18.82 21.53
CA GLY A 485 3.28 19.98 22.37
C GLY A 485 4.28 20.47 23.44
N SER A 486 5.57 20.19 23.28
CA SER A 486 6.65 20.81 24.04
C SER A 486 7.43 21.73 23.10
N ASP A 487 7.48 23.03 23.41
CA ASP A 487 8.27 24.02 22.67
C ASP A 487 9.80 23.78 22.75
N GLU A 488 10.26 22.71 23.42
CA GLU A 488 11.67 22.33 23.62
C GLU A 488 12.23 21.39 22.53
N GLY A 489 11.46 21.07 21.49
CA GLY A 489 11.91 20.21 20.38
C GLY A 489 12.69 20.95 19.29
N LEU A 490 13.35 20.21 18.41
CA LEU A 490 13.92 20.77 17.19
C LEU A 490 12.83 21.36 16.27
N PRO A 491 13.11 22.49 15.58
CA PRO A 491 12.28 22.93 14.47
C PRO A 491 12.11 21.83 13.42
N VAL A 492 11.04 21.93 12.65
CA VAL A 492 10.69 20.98 11.61
C VAL A 492 10.64 21.70 10.27
N VAL A 493 11.39 21.24 9.27
CA VAL A 493 11.31 21.76 7.89
C VAL A 493 9.92 21.46 7.33
N GLN A 494 9.24 22.46 6.77
CA GLN A 494 7.87 22.33 6.22
C GLN A 494 7.78 21.53 4.92
N TYR A 495 8.90 21.05 4.40
CA TYR A 495 9.00 20.16 3.25
C TYR A 495 9.08 18.72 3.70
N THR A 496 8.29 17.87 3.05
CA THR A 496 8.33 16.42 3.25
C THR A 496 9.64 15.85 2.71
N MET A 497 9.95 14.63 3.11
CA MET A 497 11.21 13.95 2.77
C MET A 497 11.54 13.98 1.27
N ASP A 498 10.56 13.67 0.43
CA ASP A 498 10.70 13.73 -1.04
C ASP A 498 11.08 15.14 -1.54
N VAL A 499 10.46 16.17 -0.97
CA VAL A 499 10.71 17.57 -1.34
C VAL A 499 12.07 18.06 -0.82
N VAL A 500 12.52 17.58 0.34
CA VAL A 500 13.85 17.86 0.89
C VAL A 500 14.93 17.27 -0.01
N GLU A 501 14.74 16.05 -0.49
CA GLU A 501 15.64 15.38 -1.44
C GLU A 501 15.68 16.11 -2.79
N ASP A 502 14.52 16.48 -3.34
CA ASP A 502 14.43 17.26 -4.59
C ASP A 502 15.09 18.64 -4.47
N ALA A 503 15.04 19.25 -3.29
CA ALA A 503 15.71 20.51 -2.98
C ALA A 503 17.24 20.37 -2.79
N GLY A 504 17.79 19.15 -2.87
CA GLY A 504 19.23 18.90 -2.74
C GLY A 504 19.77 19.04 -1.32
N LEU A 505 18.92 19.01 -0.31
CA LEU A 505 19.31 19.14 1.09
C LEU A 505 19.79 17.80 1.65
N LEU A 506 20.84 17.81 2.47
CA LEU A 506 21.35 16.60 3.09
C LEU A 506 20.36 16.07 4.14
N LYS A 507 19.87 14.86 3.90
CA LYS A 507 19.09 14.07 4.84
C LYS A 507 19.99 13.09 5.59
N LEU A 508 19.79 12.98 6.89
CA LEU A 508 20.35 11.92 7.74
C LEU A 508 19.21 11.27 8.53
N ASP A 509 19.03 9.96 8.37
CA ASP A 509 18.03 9.23 9.13
C ASP A 509 18.63 8.69 10.43
N PHE A 510 18.16 9.23 11.55
CA PHE A 510 18.45 8.74 12.89
C PHE A 510 17.31 7.80 13.31
N LEU A 511 17.41 6.51 12.99
CA LEU A 511 16.39 5.54 13.35
C LEU A 511 16.54 5.11 14.81
N GLY A 512 15.42 4.89 15.46
CA GLY A 512 15.38 4.21 16.74
C GLY A 512 15.15 2.72 16.53
N LEU A 513 16.01 1.89 17.13
CA LEU A 513 15.87 0.44 17.13
C LEU A 513 15.91 -0.12 18.56
N SER A 514 14.75 -0.58 19.04
CA SER A 514 14.57 -1.17 20.37
C SER A 514 15.47 -2.37 20.63
N THR A 515 15.79 -3.15 19.59
CA THR A 515 16.71 -4.29 19.67
C THR A 515 18.11 -3.87 20.14
N LEU A 516 18.63 -2.73 19.68
CA LEU A 516 19.94 -2.23 20.14
C LEU A 516 19.88 -1.79 21.61
N THR A 517 18.76 -1.20 22.04
CA THR A 517 18.52 -0.86 23.45
C THR A 517 18.52 -2.10 24.35
N ILE A 518 17.82 -3.17 23.91
CA ILE A 518 17.76 -4.44 24.64
C ILE A 518 19.14 -5.08 24.72
N LEU A 519 19.86 -5.12 23.59
CA LEU A 519 21.19 -5.73 23.51
C LEU A 519 22.20 -5.03 24.43
N ARG A 520 22.22 -3.69 24.45
CA ARG A 520 23.10 -2.93 25.35
C ARG A 520 22.79 -3.21 26.82
N LYS A 521 21.51 -3.18 27.19
CA LYS A 521 21.09 -3.52 28.56
C LYS A 521 21.51 -4.93 28.97
N ALA A 522 21.42 -5.91 28.05
CA ALA A 522 21.89 -7.26 28.31
C ALA A 522 23.40 -7.29 28.57
N VAL A 523 24.20 -6.58 27.76
CA VAL A 523 25.66 -6.48 27.93
C VAL A 523 26.05 -5.78 29.24
N ASP A 524 25.35 -4.70 29.61
CA ASP A 524 25.59 -3.99 30.87
C ASP A 524 25.36 -4.92 32.08
N LEU A 525 24.26 -5.69 32.07
CA LEU A 525 23.94 -6.66 33.12
C LEU A 525 24.95 -7.83 33.15
N ILE A 526 25.42 -8.29 32.00
CA ILE A 526 26.47 -9.33 31.92
C ILE A 526 27.77 -8.80 32.52
N ARG A 527 28.14 -7.55 32.22
CA ARG A 527 29.34 -6.90 32.78
C ARG A 527 29.22 -6.76 34.29
N GLU A 528 28.08 -6.31 34.81
CA GLU A 528 27.83 -6.15 36.24
C GLU A 528 27.90 -7.49 36.98
N ARG A 529 27.30 -8.55 36.41
CA ARG A 529 27.18 -9.86 37.08
C ARG A 529 28.41 -10.75 36.92
N HIS A 530 29.05 -10.72 35.76
CA HIS A 530 30.10 -11.68 35.37
C HIS A 530 31.47 -11.01 35.15
N GLY A 531 31.56 -9.68 35.15
CA GLY A 531 32.79 -8.95 34.86
C GLY A 531 33.25 -9.04 33.40
N VAL A 532 32.42 -9.60 32.51
CA VAL A 532 32.72 -9.77 31.08
C VAL A 532 32.19 -8.58 30.29
N ALA A 533 33.06 -7.91 29.53
CA ALA A 533 32.70 -6.74 28.74
C ALA A 533 32.56 -7.08 27.26
N PHE A 534 31.31 -7.14 26.78
CA PHE A 534 31.02 -7.15 25.35
C PHE A 534 30.92 -5.73 24.79
N THR A 535 31.22 -5.61 23.51
CA THR A 535 31.16 -4.41 22.66
C THR A 535 30.65 -4.86 21.29
N GLN A 536 30.18 -3.94 20.46
CA GLN A 536 29.70 -4.28 19.13
C GLN A 536 30.77 -4.97 18.26
N GLN A 537 32.06 -4.72 18.51
CA GLN A 537 33.16 -5.26 17.72
C GLN A 537 33.71 -6.61 18.22
N ASN A 538 33.36 -7.04 19.44
CA ASN A 538 33.94 -8.27 20.03
C ASN A 538 32.92 -9.38 20.29
N ILE A 539 31.65 -9.20 19.90
CA ILE A 539 30.65 -10.27 19.95
C ILE A 539 30.99 -11.29 18.86
N PRO A 540 31.17 -12.57 19.19
CA PRO A 540 31.52 -13.60 18.21
C PRO A 540 30.36 -13.86 17.24
N LEU A 541 30.69 -14.07 15.96
CA LEU A 541 29.72 -14.37 14.89
C LEU A 541 29.67 -15.87 14.54
N ASP A 542 30.61 -16.64 15.05
CA ASP A 542 30.86 -18.05 14.72
C ASP A 542 30.58 -19.00 15.89
N ASP A 543 29.80 -18.56 16.89
CA ASP A 543 29.47 -19.35 18.07
C ASP A 543 28.51 -20.52 17.74
N PRO A 544 28.94 -21.79 17.91
CA PRO A 544 28.11 -22.96 17.59
C PRO A 544 26.84 -23.07 18.42
N GLU A 545 26.86 -22.64 19.70
CA GLU A 545 25.69 -22.72 20.58
C GLU A 545 24.57 -21.77 20.12
N THR A 546 24.93 -20.59 19.64
CA THR A 546 24.00 -19.63 19.02
C THR A 546 23.30 -20.23 17.80
N TYR A 547 24.05 -20.92 16.93
CA TYR A 547 23.47 -21.61 15.77
C TYR A 547 22.57 -22.79 16.16
N GLN A 548 22.93 -23.54 17.20
CA GLN A 548 22.08 -24.60 17.75
C GLN A 548 20.76 -24.05 18.32
N LEU A 549 20.80 -22.90 18.98
CA LEU A 549 19.58 -22.21 19.45
C LEU A 549 18.66 -21.86 18.28
N LEU A 550 19.21 -21.27 17.21
CA LEU A 550 18.45 -20.96 15.99
C LEU A 550 17.86 -22.22 15.36
N ALA A 551 18.66 -23.28 15.23
CA ALA A 551 18.24 -24.57 14.68
C ALA A 551 17.16 -25.26 15.54
N SER A 552 17.10 -24.99 16.84
CA SER A 552 16.05 -25.53 17.72
C SER A 552 14.67 -24.89 17.50
N GLY A 553 14.60 -23.73 16.85
CA GLY A 553 13.37 -22.94 16.68
C GLY A 553 12.91 -22.19 17.94
N GLN A 554 13.65 -22.26 19.05
CA GLN A 554 13.37 -21.55 20.31
C GLN A 554 13.78 -20.06 20.24
N VAL A 555 13.32 -19.37 19.20
CA VAL A 555 13.78 -18.03 18.83
C VAL A 555 12.82 -16.91 19.25
N THR A 556 12.04 -17.12 20.32
CA THR A 556 11.18 -16.06 20.87
C THR A 556 12.05 -14.93 21.41
N GLY A 557 11.77 -13.69 21.01
CA GLY A 557 12.58 -12.52 21.38
C GLY A 557 13.87 -12.34 20.58
N ILE A 558 14.12 -13.18 19.55
CA ILE A 558 15.26 -13.00 18.63
C ILE A 558 14.78 -12.21 17.41
N PHE A 559 15.32 -10.99 17.27
CA PHE A 559 14.95 -10.04 16.24
C PHE A 559 14.88 -10.66 14.82
N GLN A 560 13.86 -10.25 14.06
CA GLN A 560 13.52 -10.70 12.69
C GLN A 560 13.07 -12.15 12.50
N VAL A 561 13.35 -13.07 13.42
CA VAL A 561 13.08 -14.51 13.20
C VAL A 561 11.96 -15.12 14.05
N GLU A 562 11.21 -14.29 14.77
CA GLU A 562 10.25 -14.78 15.77
C GLU A 562 8.96 -15.39 15.20
N SER A 563 8.63 -15.13 13.92
CA SER A 563 7.35 -15.54 13.33
C SER A 563 7.22 -17.08 13.25
N GLY A 564 6.00 -17.61 13.44
CA GLY A 564 5.78 -19.06 13.50
C GLY A 564 6.18 -19.82 12.23
N GLY A 565 6.15 -19.19 11.05
CA GLY A 565 6.66 -19.83 9.84
C GLY A 565 8.18 -19.71 9.70
N MET A 566 8.81 -18.60 10.11
CA MET A 566 10.27 -18.51 10.13
C MET A 566 10.89 -19.55 11.07
N ARG A 567 10.27 -19.77 12.24
CA ARG A 567 10.69 -20.83 13.18
C ARG A 567 10.79 -22.19 12.52
N ARG A 568 9.77 -22.56 11.73
CA ARG A 568 9.75 -23.84 11.01
C ARG A 568 10.87 -23.93 9.98
N VAL A 569 11.11 -22.85 9.24
CA VAL A 569 12.22 -22.79 8.27
C VAL A 569 13.57 -22.97 8.95
N LEU A 570 13.82 -22.28 10.07
CA LEU A 570 15.06 -22.43 10.84
C LEU A 570 15.28 -23.86 11.34
N THR A 571 14.23 -24.51 11.85
CA THR A 571 14.31 -25.90 12.34
C THR A 571 14.63 -26.89 11.22
N SER A 572 14.10 -26.67 10.02
CA SER A 572 14.42 -27.49 8.84
C SER A 572 15.80 -27.18 8.27
N MET A 573 16.15 -25.90 8.18
CA MET A 573 17.41 -25.42 7.61
C MET A 573 18.62 -25.80 8.46
N ARG A 574 18.49 -25.76 9.79
CA ARG A 574 19.59 -25.98 10.75
C ARG A 574 20.82 -25.10 10.42
N PRO A 575 20.69 -23.76 10.55
CA PRO A 575 21.77 -22.85 10.20
C PRO A 575 23.03 -23.14 11.04
N THR A 576 24.21 -23.01 10.44
CA THR A 576 25.52 -23.29 11.07
C THR A 576 26.54 -22.17 10.84
N LYS A 577 26.20 -21.17 10.02
CA LYS A 577 27.03 -20.02 9.67
C LYS A 577 26.16 -18.80 9.40
N PHE A 578 26.76 -17.62 9.41
CA PHE A 578 26.07 -16.33 9.30
C PHE A 578 25.30 -16.20 7.98
N GLU A 579 25.87 -16.71 6.88
CA GLU A 579 25.28 -16.68 5.54
C GLU A 579 23.91 -17.38 5.48
N HIS A 580 23.68 -18.39 6.32
CA HIS A 580 22.37 -19.06 6.40
C HIS A 580 21.28 -18.13 6.97
N ILE A 581 21.64 -17.25 7.90
CA ILE A 581 20.71 -16.25 8.45
C ILE A 581 20.39 -15.21 7.37
N VAL A 582 21.39 -14.77 6.60
CA VAL A 582 21.18 -13.85 5.48
C VAL A 582 20.25 -14.47 4.43
N ALA A 583 20.49 -15.73 4.06
CA ALA A 583 19.68 -16.46 3.10
C ALA A 583 18.22 -16.62 3.57
N VAL A 584 17.99 -17.00 4.84
CA VAL A 584 16.62 -17.21 5.33
C VAL A 584 15.81 -15.91 5.36
N LEU A 585 16.45 -14.78 5.71
CA LEU A 585 15.80 -13.47 5.71
C LEU A 585 15.50 -12.96 4.29
N ALA A 586 16.28 -13.37 3.30
CA ALA A 586 16.03 -13.08 1.89
C ALA A 586 14.93 -13.98 1.30
N LEU A 587 14.97 -15.28 1.60
CA LEU A 587 14.04 -16.29 1.09
C LEU A 587 12.65 -16.20 1.72
N TYR A 588 12.54 -15.81 2.99
CA TYR A 588 11.26 -15.74 3.71
C TYR A 588 10.47 -14.46 3.37
N ARG A 589 10.23 -14.24 2.08
CA ARG A 589 9.44 -13.14 1.51
C ARG A 589 8.43 -13.70 0.49
N PRO A 590 7.30 -13.02 0.23
CA PRO A 590 6.38 -13.42 -0.83
C PRO A 590 7.13 -13.56 -2.15
N GLY A 591 7.04 -14.73 -2.79
CA GLY A 591 7.81 -15.07 -3.98
C GLY A 591 8.98 -16.02 -3.74
N PRO A 592 10.12 -15.60 -3.15
CA PRO A 592 11.25 -16.49 -2.90
C PRO A 592 10.95 -17.65 -1.94
N MET A 593 9.89 -17.53 -1.14
CA MET A 593 9.49 -18.55 -0.16
C MET A 593 9.32 -19.95 -0.75
N GLU A 594 9.03 -20.08 -2.05
CA GLU A 594 8.88 -21.40 -2.68
C GLU A 594 10.22 -22.13 -2.87
N PHE A 595 11.33 -21.40 -2.96
CA PHE A 595 12.66 -21.97 -3.13
C PHE A 595 13.29 -22.37 -1.80
N ILE A 596 12.61 -22.16 -0.66
CA ILE A 596 13.15 -22.49 0.66
C ILE A 596 13.50 -23.98 0.76
N ASP A 597 12.63 -24.87 0.30
CA ASP A 597 12.90 -26.31 0.43
C ASP A 597 13.99 -26.79 -0.52
N ASP A 598 14.06 -26.21 -1.74
CA ASP A 598 15.16 -26.49 -2.66
C ASP A 598 16.50 -26.00 -2.08
N TYR A 599 16.52 -24.82 -1.45
CA TYR A 599 17.69 -24.29 -0.77
C TYR A 599 18.12 -25.20 0.38
N ILE A 600 17.17 -25.65 1.22
CA ILE A 600 17.43 -26.56 2.34
C ILE A 600 17.93 -27.92 1.83
N ALA A 601 17.37 -28.43 0.72
CA ALA A 601 17.80 -29.69 0.12
C ALA A 601 19.21 -29.61 -0.46
N GLY A 602 19.56 -28.49 -1.10
CA GLY A 602 20.93 -28.20 -1.55
C GLY A 602 21.90 -28.06 -0.38
N LEU A 603 21.49 -27.35 0.68
CA LEU A 603 22.27 -27.18 1.91
C LEU A 603 22.61 -28.51 2.59
N HIS A 604 21.65 -29.43 2.70
CA HIS A 604 21.86 -30.76 3.29
C HIS A 604 22.49 -31.77 2.32
N GLY A 605 22.78 -31.38 1.08
CA GLY A 605 23.34 -32.25 0.04
C GLY A 605 22.38 -33.35 -0.42
N THR A 606 21.08 -33.20 -0.16
CA THR A 606 20.05 -34.17 -0.59
C THR A 606 19.55 -33.92 -2.02
N LYS A 607 19.92 -32.78 -2.61
CA LYS A 607 19.65 -32.40 -4.00
C LYS A 607 20.90 -31.74 -4.58
N GLU A 608 21.35 -32.19 -5.75
CA GLU A 608 22.46 -31.53 -6.45
C GLU A 608 21.98 -30.20 -7.08
N PRO A 609 22.77 -29.11 -6.99
CA PRO A 609 22.46 -27.86 -7.66
C PRO A 609 22.43 -28.02 -9.19
N GLU A 610 21.32 -27.63 -9.81
CA GLU A 610 21.19 -27.55 -11.26
C GLU A 610 21.39 -26.11 -11.74
N TYR A 611 22.22 -25.92 -12.76
CA TYR A 611 22.46 -24.62 -13.38
C TYR A 611 22.00 -24.64 -14.84
N ILE A 612 21.26 -23.62 -15.25
CA ILE A 612 20.83 -23.44 -16.66
C ILE A 612 22.04 -23.37 -17.59
N HIS A 613 23.16 -22.81 -17.09
CA HIS A 613 24.42 -22.73 -17.82
C HIS A 613 25.60 -22.78 -16.83
N PRO A 614 26.74 -23.42 -17.16
CA PRO A 614 27.91 -23.49 -16.28
C PRO A 614 28.45 -22.13 -15.81
N ALA A 615 28.29 -21.09 -16.63
CA ALA A 615 28.69 -19.73 -16.27
C ALA A 615 27.91 -19.14 -15.06
N LEU A 616 26.78 -19.73 -14.67
CA LEU A 616 26.02 -19.32 -13.49
C LEU A 616 26.55 -19.91 -12.19
N GLU A 617 27.33 -20.99 -12.25
CA GLU A 617 27.85 -21.68 -11.06
C GLU A 617 28.71 -20.76 -10.16
N PRO A 618 29.62 -19.91 -10.69
CA PRO A 618 30.38 -18.96 -9.87
C PRO A 618 29.53 -17.86 -9.20
N ILE A 619 28.27 -17.69 -9.59
CA ILE A 619 27.37 -16.65 -9.08
C ILE A 619 26.34 -17.24 -8.12
N LEU A 620 25.78 -18.41 -8.47
CA LEU A 620 24.68 -19.05 -7.76
C LEU A 620 25.12 -20.23 -6.89
N GLY A 621 26.41 -20.58 -6.89
CA GLY A 621 26.93 -21.74 -6.16
C GLY A 621 26.71 -21.65 -4.65
N GLU A 622 26.88 -20.46 -4.06
CA GLU A 622 26.62 -20.23 -2.63
C GLU A 622 25.13 -20.37 -2.24
N THR A 623 24.24 -20.32 -3.23
CA THR A 623 22.79 -20.44 -3.05
C THR A 623 22.21 -21.66 -3.78
N TYR A 624 23.07 -22.64 -4.08
CA TYR A 624 22.66 -23.94 -4.63
C TYR A 624 21.87 -23.83 -5.95
N GLY A 625 22.27 -22.91 -6.83
CA GLY A 625 21.63 -22.68 -8.13
C GLY A 625 20.40 -21.77 -8.09
N ILE A 626 20.01 -21.29 -6.90
CA ILE A 626 18.84 -20.43 -6.71
C ILE A 626 19.28 -18.97 -6.69
N CYS A 627 18.70 -18.11 -7.50
CA CYS A 627 18.95 -16.67 -7.41
C CYS A 627 18.22 -16.11 -6.18
N VAL A 628 18.92 -15.77 -5.10
CA VAL A 628 18.30 -15.28 -3.86
C VAL A 628 18.52 -13.78 -3.69
N TYR A 629 19.70 -13.29 -4.09
CA TYR A 629 20.13 -11.93 -3.83
C TYR A 629 20.00 -11.04 -5.06
N GLN A 630 19.80 -9.74 -4.82
CA GLN A 630 19.77 -8.76 -5.91
C GLN A 630 21.16 -8.57 -6.54
N GLU A 631 22.20 -8.77 -5.75
CA GLU A 631 23.60 -8.77 -6.14
C GLU A 631 23.89 -9.88 -7.17
N GLN A 632 23.25 -11.05 -7.03
CA GLN A 632 23.36 -12.13 -8.01
C GLN A 632 22.72 -11.74 -9.35
N ILE A 633 21.59 -11.01 -9.35
CA ILE A 633 21.01 -10.45 -10.58
C ILE A 633 21.99 -9.49 -11.26
N ILE A 634 22.63 -8.61 -10.48
CA ILE A 634 23.63 -7.68 -11.01
C ILE A 634 24.79 -8.48 -11.65
N ARG A 635 25.33 -9.47 -10.95
CA ARG A 635 26.42 -10.31 -11.47
C ARG A 635 26.03 -11.07 -12.72
N ILE A 636 24.80 -11.59 -12.81
CA ILE A 636 24.34 -12.25 -14.05
C ILE A 636 24.29 -11.22 -15.19
N LEU A 637 23.81 -10.00 -14.95
CA LEU A 637 23.76 -8.96 -15.99
C LEU A 637 25.18 -8.55 -16.44
N THR A 638 26.12 -8.38 -15.51
CA THR A 638 27.50 -7.97 -15.82
C THR A 638 28.32 -9.10 -16.41
N ASP A 639 28.38 -10.24 -15.73
CA ASP A 639 29.31 -11.34 -16.02
C ASP A 639 28.79 -12.21 -17.18
N ILE A 640 27.46 -12.30 -17.36
CA ILE A 640 26.88 -13.10 -18.45
C ILE A 640 26.57 -12.23 -19.67
N ALA A 641 25.95 -11.07 -19.47
CA ALA A 641 25.46 -10.24 -20.58
C ALA A 641 26.31 -8.99 -20.89
N GLY A 642 27.42 -8.77 -20.17
CA GLY A 642 28.35 -7.68 -20.43
C GLY A 642 27.79 -6.28 -20.10
N TYR A 643 26.77 -6.19 -19.24
CA TYR A 643 26.27 -4.90 -18.77
C TYR A 643 27.35 -4.19 -17.96
N THR A 644 27.37 -2.86 -17.99
CA THR A 644 28.10 -2.11 -16.97
C THR A 644 27.40 -2.30 -15.60
N PRO A 645 28.13 -2.26 -14.47
CA PRO A 645 27.53 -2.33 -13.13
C PRO A 645 26.40 -1.30 -12.93
N GLY A 646 26.54 -0.13 -13.54
CA GLY A 646 25.54 0.93 -13.47
C GLY A 646 24.25 0.60 -14.21
N GLU A 647 24.33 0.00 -15.40
CA GLU A 647 23.15 -0.47 -16.15
C GLU A 647 22.48 -1.65 -15.47
N ALA A 648 23.28 -2.55 -14.86
CA ALA A 648 22.76 -3.70 -14.14
C ALA A 648 21.89 -3.29 -12.91
N ASP A 649 22.28 -2.25 -12.16
CA ASP A 649 21.45 -1.72 -11.08
C ASP A 649 20.13 -1.11 -11.59
N LEU A 650 20.08 -0.56 -12.81
CA LEU A 650 18.82 -0.05 -13.39
C LEU A 650 17.82 -1.18 -13.63
N VAL A 651 18.28 -2.30 -14.21
CA VAL A 651 17.45 -3.48 -14.41
C VAL A 651 16.98 -4.04 -13.07
N ARG A 652 17.88 -4.15 -12.08
CA ARG A 652 17.53 -4.58 -10.72
C ARG A 652 16.49 -3.65 -10.08
N LYS A 653 16.58 -2.33 -10.26
CA LYS A 653 15.55 -1.37 -9.80
C LYS A 653 14.21 -1.62 -10.47
N ALA A 654 14.19 -1.94 -11.77
CA ALA A 654 12.97 -2.29 -12.47
C ALA A 654 12.34 -3.59 -11.92
N VAL A 655 13.17 -4.60 -11.61
CA VAL A 655 12.74 -5.83 -10.89
C VAL A 655 12.15 -5.47 -9.52
N GLY A 656 12.88 -4.71 -8.70
CA GLY A 656 12.44 -4.35 -7.34
C GLY A 656 11.21 -3.44 -7.29
N LYS A 657 11.04 -2.54 -8.27
CA LYS A 657 9.86 -1.65 -8.40
C LYS A 657 8.72 -2.25 -9.22
N LYS A 658 8.83 -3.51 -9.64
CA LYS A 658 7.82 -4.23 -10.44
C LYS A 658 7.42 -3.50 -11.73
N LYS A 659 8.37 -2.82 -12.38
CA LYS A 659 8.12 -2.03 -13.60
C LYS A 659 8.26 -2.90 -14.85
N ARG A 660 7.16 -3.56 -15.22
CA ARG A 660 7.12 -4.49 -16.36
C ARG A 660 7.57 -3.87 -17.68
N GLU A 661 7.11 -2.65 -17.99
CA GLU A 661 7.45 -1.98 -19.25
C GLU A 661 8.95 -1.69 -19.40
N GLU A 662 9.64 -1.40 -18.29
CA GLU A 662 11.09 -1.22 -18.30
C GLU A 662 11.81 -2.56 -18.49
N LEU A 663 11.38 -3.63 -17.81
CA LEU A 663 11.99 -4.98 -17.97
C LEU A 663 11.88 -5.52 -19.39
N VAL A 664 10.72 -5.38 -20.04
CA VAL A 664 10.51 -5.85 -21.41
C VAL A 664 11.47 -5.18 -22.39
N ARG A 665 11.84 -3.90 -22.16
CA ARG A 665 12.82 -3.20 -23.00
C ARG A 665 14.24 -3.78 -22.87
N HIS A 666 14.61 -4.29 -21.69
CA HIS A 666 15.94 -4.84 -21.45
C HIS A 666 16.11 -6.28 -21.94
N ARG A 667 15.02 -7.02 -22.19
CA ARG A 667 15.08 -8.43 -22.63
C ARG A 667 15.90 -8.62 -23.89
N ALA A 668 15.66 -7.81 -24.92
CA ALA A 668 16.39 -7.88 -26.19
C ALA A 668 17.89 -7.59 -26.01
N THR A 669 18.23 -6.60 -25.19
CA THR A 669 19.61 -6.24 -24.87
C THR A 669 20.30 -7.35 -24.07
N PHE A 670 19.61 -7.96 -23.10
CA PHE A 670 20.15 -9.08 -22.32
C PHE A 670 20.45 -10.30 -23.18
N VAL A 671 19.50 -10.73 -24.02
CA VAL A 671 19.70 -11.90 -24.89
C VAL A 671 20.85 -11.68 -25.86
N LYS A 672 20.94 -10.49 -26.47
CA LYS A 672 22.05 -10.13 -27.34
C LYS A 672 23.39 -10.17 -26.59
N GLY A 673 23.46 -9.53 -25.43
CA GLY A 673 24.66 -9.50 -24.59
C GLY A 673 25.09 -10.88 -24.11
N ALA A 674 24.15 -11.72 -23.66
CA ALA A 674 24.43 -13.08 -23.19
C ALA A 674 25.01 -13.96 -24.30
N ARG A 675 24.53 -13.80 -25.53
CA ARG A 675 25.06 -14.50 -26.71
C ARG A 675 26.45 -13.99 -27.10
N GLU A 676 26.66 -12.68 -27.12
CA GLU A 676 27.92 -12.07 -27.55
C GLU A 676 29.05 -12.22 -26.52
N HIS A 677 28.74 -12.11 -25.23
CA HIS A 677 29.73 -12.10 -24.14
C HIS A 677 30.02 -13.50 -23.60
N SER A 678 28.99 -14.32 -23.41
CA SER A 678 29.11 -15.62 -22.72
C SER A 678 28.77 -16.82 -23.61
N GLY A 679 28.38 -16.60 -24.87
CA GLY A 679 28.07 -17.66 -25.81
C GLY A 679 26.80 -18.45 -25.47
N LEU A 680 25.91 -17.91 -24.62
CA LEU A 680 24.63 -18.56 -24.32
C LEU A 680 23.76 -18.63 -25.58
N ASP A 681 23.07 -19.76 -25.76
CA ASP A 681 22.00 -19.83 -26.73
C ASP A 681 20.80 -18.97 -26.31
N GLU A 682 19.96 -18.66 -27.30
CA GLU A 682 18.83 -17.77 -27.11
C GLU A 682 17.77 -18.36 -26.15
N GLU A 683 17.63 -19.67 -26.10
CA GLU A 683 16.67 -20.34 -25.21
C GLU A 683 17.09 -20.17 -23.75
N ALA A 684 18.34 -20.51 -23.42
CA ALA A 684 18.93 -20.35 -22.09
C ALA A 684 18.93 -18.89 -21.63
N ALA A 685 19.28 -17.94 -22.51
CA ALA A 685 19.25 -16.52 -22.19
C ALA A 685 17.83 -16.03 -21.86
N ASN A 686 16.83 -16.50 -22.61
CA ASN A 686 15.43 -16.17 -22.34
C ASN A 686 14.94 -16.79 -21.03
N THR A 687 15.30 -18.05 -20.73
CA THR A 687 14.96 -18.71 -19.46
C THR A 687 15.56 -17.99 -18.25
N ILE A 688 16.81 -17.54 -18.35
CA ILE A 688 17.46 -16.75 -17.28
C ILE A 688 16.73 -15.42 -17.08
N PHE A 689 16.33 -14.75 -18.16
CA PHE A 689 15.59 -13.49 -18.07
C PHE A 689 14.17 -13.69 -17.52
N ASP A 690 13.52 -14.80 -17.84
CA ASP A 690 12.21 -15.17 -17.27
C ASP A 690 12.29 -15.39 -15.76
N ALA A 691 13.41 -15.91 -15.25
CA ALA A 691 13.65 -15.95 -13.83
C ALA A 691 13.65 -14.53 -13.22
N PHE A 692 14.24 -13.52 -13.87
CA PHE A 692 14.17 -12.14 -13.38
C PHE A 692 12.75 -11.57 -13.34
N GLU A 693 11.94 -11.86 -14.36
CA GLU A 693 10.52 -11.50 -14.34
C GLU A 693 9.77 -12.24 -13.23
N TYR A 694 10.12 -13.50 -12.98
CA TYR A 694 9.56 -14.30 -11.90
C TYR A 694 9.89 -13.70 -10.52
N PHE A 695 11.14 -13.28 -10.32
CA PHE A 695 11.58 -12.50 -9.15
C PHE A 695 10.85 -11.16 -9.03
N ALA A 696 10.53 -10.49 -10.15
CA ALA A 696 9.76 -9.24 -10.12
C ALA A 696 8.27 -9.45 -9.79
N ARG A 697 7.69 -10.57 -10.25
CA ARG A 697 6.27 -10.91 -10.08
C ARG A 697 5.96 -11.49 -8.70
N TYR A 698 6.90 -12.27 -8.16
CA TYR A 698 6.85 -12.96 -6.88
C TYR A 698 5.61 -13.83 -6.60
N GLY A 699 5.69 -15.08 -7.08
CA GLY A 699 5.22 -16.28 -6.37
C GLY A 699 4.09 -17.05 -7.05
N PHE A 700 4.39 -18.09 -7.83
CA PHE A 700 3.40 -19.09 -8.22
C PHE A 700 3.99 -20.50 -8.39
N ASN A 701 4.11 -21.24 -7.29
CA ASN A 701 4.18 -22.71 -7.32
C ASN A 701 3.24 -23.37 -6.30
N LYS A 702 1.93 -23.21 -6.49
CA LYS A 702 0.88 -23.99 -5.82
C LYS A 702 -0.29 -24.15 -6.78
N CYS A 703 -0.53 -25.36 -7.29
CA CYS A 703 -1.52 -25.55 -8.35
C CYS A 703 -2.45 -26.73 -8.10
N LEU A 704 -3.64 -26.60 -8.66
CA LEU A 704 -4.65 -27.64 -8.78
C LEU A 704 -4.84 -27.95 -10.29
N PRO A 705 -5.22 -29.18 -10.66
CA PRO A 705 -5.57 -29.53 -12.04
C PRO A 705 -6.71 -28.68 -12.61
N GLY A 706 -6.72 -28.49 -13.93
CA GLY A 706 -7.73 -27.67 -14.63
C GLY A 706 -9.17 -28.14 -14.42
N ASP A 707 -9.42 -29.43 -14.28
CA ASP A 707 -10.74 -30.01 -14.02
C ASP A 707 -11.23 -29.82 -12.57
N THR A 708 -10.40 -29.24 -11.69
CA THR A 708 -10.78 -28.94 -10.31
C THR A 708 -11.93 -27.93 -10.29
N LYS A 709 -13.04 -28.34 -9.67
CA LYS A 709 -14.22 -27.48 -9.50
C LYS A 709 -14.07 -26.58 -8.29
N ILE A 710 -14.26 -25.28 -8.48
CA ILE A 710 -14.32 -24.27 -7.43
C ILE A 710 -15.72 -23.68 -7.33
N VAL A 711 -16.06 -23.16 -6.14
CA VAL A 711 -17.36 -22.55 -5.85
C VAL A 711 -17.30 -21.06 -6.13
N ASP A 712 -18.16 -20.58 -7.01
CA ASP A 712 -18.45 -19.16 -7.15
C ASP A 712 -19.08 -18.67 -5.84
N GLY A 713 -18.36 -17.81 -5.12
CA GLY A 713 -18.81 -17.27 -3.84
C GLY A 713 -20.09 -16.44 -3.94
N SER A 714 -20.41 -15.92 -5.13
CA SER A 714 -21.56 -15.04 -5.35
C SER A 714 -22.85 -15.77 -5.73
N THR A 715 -22.74 -16.86 -6.51
CA THR A 715 -23.89 -17.60 -7.05
C THR A 715 -24.03 -19.00 -6.46
N GLY A 716 -22.94 -19.62 -6.00
CA GLY A 716 -22.91 -21.04 -5.62
C GLY A 716 -22.67 -22.00 -6.78
N ARG A 717 -22.56 -21.47 -8.00
CA ARG A 717 -22.20 -22.25 -9.19
C ARG A 717 -20.83 -22.93 -9.01
N LEU A 718 -20.72 -24.16 -9.48
CA LEU A 718 -19.44 -24.85 -9.61
C LEU A 718 -18.83 -24.56 -10.98
N VAL A 719 -17.62 -24.03 -11.01
CA VAL A 719 -16.86 -23.75 -12.24
C VAL A 719 -15.51 -24.46 -12.19
N THR A 720 -15.00 -24.93 -13.32
CA THR A 720 -13.66 -25.53 -13.35
C THR A 720 -12.58 -24.46 -13.44
N LEU A 721 -11.38 -24.75 -12.95
CA LEU A 721 -10.23 -23.85 -13.14
C LEU A 721 -9.88 -23.66 -14.62
N GLN A 722 -10.09 -24.69 -15.44
CA GLN A 722 -9.90 -24.63 -16.89
C GLN A 722 -10.86 -23.65 -17.55
N ASP A 723 -12.15 -23.69 -17.21
CA ASP A 723 -13.13 -22.76 -17.78
C ASP A 723 -12.81 -21.30 -17.44
N LEU A 724 -12.29 -21.08 -16.22
CA LEU A 724 -11.85 -19.77 -15.76
C LEU A 724 -10.60 -19.28 -16.49
N TYR A 725 -9.64 -20.17 -16.74
CA TYR A 725 -8.42 -19.86 -17.48
C TYR A 725 -8.69 -19.61 -18.97
N GLU A 726 -9.52 -20.43 -19.59
CA GLU A 726 -9.91 -20.29 -21.01
C GLU A 726 -10.89 -19.12 -21.23
N GLY A 727 -11.44 -18.56 -20.16
CA GLY A 727 -12.41 -17.47 -20.19
C GLY A 727 -13.81 -17.90 -20.66
N THR A 728 -14.10 -19.20 -20.71
CA THR A 728 -15.43 -19.74 -21.02
C THR A 728 -16.38 -19.58 -19.82
N ALA A 729 -15.84 -19.42 -18.61
CA ALA A 729 -16.55 -18.97 -17.43
C ALA A 729 -15.81 -17.81 -16.74
N GLN A 730 -16.54 -16.98 -16.01
CA GLN A 730 -15.96 -15.95 -15.15
C GLN A 730 -16.67 -15.96 -13.80
N ILE A 731 -15.90 -15.75 -12.72
CA ILE A 731 -16.40 -15.54 -11.37
C ILE A 731 -15.67 -14.35 -10.75
N GLU A 732 -16.40 -13.54 -9.98
CA GLU A 732 -15.80 -12.41 -9.27
C GLU A 732 -15.22 -12.83 -7.91
N GLN A 733 -15.83 -13.85 -7.28
CA GLN A 733 -15.49 -14.28 -5.92
C GLN A 733 -15.40 -15.79 -5.80
N VAL A 734 -14.52 -16.27 -4.92
CA VAL A 734 -14.35 -17.67 -4.54
C VAL A 734 -14.51 -17.82 -3.02
N VAL A 735 -14.92 -18.99 -2.55
CA VAL A 735 -14.92 -19.32 -1.11
C VAL A 735 -13.49 -19.65 -0.66
N ALA A 736 -12.96 -18.88 0.29
CA ALA A 736 -11.61 -19.05 0.85
C ALA A 736 -11.64 -19.09 2.39
N CYS A 737 -10.59 -19.62 3.01
CA CYS A 737 -10.44 -19.69 4.46
C CYS A 737 -9.64 -18.49 4.98
N ASP A 738 -10.23 -17.71 5.87
CA ASP A 738 -9.50 -16.79 6.75
C ASP A 738 -8.78 -17.63 7.82
N THR A 739 -7.44 -17.67 7.74
CA THR A 739 -6.60 -18.49 8.62
C THR A 739 -6.46 -17.95 10.04
N ASP A 740 -6.73 -16.67 10.26
CA ASP A 740 -6.67 -16.07 11.61
C ASP A 740 -7.95 -16.42 12.38
N ARG A 741 -9.08 -16.51 11.68
CA ARG A 741 -10.40 -16.78 12.26
C ARG A 741 -10.88 -18.20 12.08
N LEU A 742 -10.24 -18.98 11.21
CA LEU A 742 -10.66 -20.31 10.76
C LEU A 742 -12.11 -20.33 10.26
N LYS A 743 -12.47 -19.29 9.49
CA LYS A 743 -13.79 -19.14 8.89
C LYS A 743 -13.69 -19.12 7.37
N LEU A 744 -14.64 -19.80 6.73
CA LEU A 744 -14.83 -19.64 5.30
C LEU A 744 -15.60 -18.36 5.01
N GLU A 745 -15.12 -17.60 4.04
CA GLU A 745 -15.74 -16.37 3.55
C GLU A 745 -15.49 -16.23 2.05
N THR A 746 -16.20 -15.32 1.39
CA THR A 746 -15.99 -15.06 -0.03
C THR A 746 -14.85 -14.05 -0.20
N ARG A 747 -13.98 -14.29 -1.18
CA ARG A 747 -12.83 -13.44 -1.51
C ARG A 747 -12.78 -13.19 -3.02
N PRO A 748 -12.33 -12.00 -3.47
CA PRO A 748 -12.24 -11.72 -4.89
C PRO A 748 -11.18 -12.59 -5.57
N VAL A 749 -11.46 -13.02 -6.80
CA VAL A 749 -10.45 -13.64 -7.67
C VAL A 749 -9.57 -12.52 -8.25
N VAL A 750 -8.26 -12.59 -8.01
CA VAL A 750 -7.31 -11.57 -8.46
C VAL A 750 -6.75 -11.89 -9.85
N ASP A 751 -6.40 -13.15 -10.10
CA ASP A 751 -5.83 -13.62 -11.35
C ASP A 751 -5.99 -15.16 -11.48
N ILE A 752 -5.93 -15.68 -12.70
CA ILE A 752 -5.97 -17.12 -13.01
C ILE A 752 -4.81 -17.44 -13.95
N LEU A 753 -3.90 -18.31 -13.51
CA LEU A 753 -2.63 -18.55 -14.18
C LEU A 753 -2.45 -20.04 -14.52
N SER A 754 -1.96 -20.33 -15.72
CA SER A 754 -1.53 -21.67 -16.11
C SER A 754 -0.10 -21.94 -15.62
N ASN A 755 0.12 -23.12 -15.06
CA ASN A 755 1.44 -23.59 -14.59
C ASN A 755 1.91 -24.84 -15.35
N GLY A 756 1.41 -25.04 -16.58
CA GLY A 756 1.80 -26.17 -17.44
C GLY A 756 1.34 -27.55 -16.93
N VAL A 757 1.93 -28.60 -17.50
CA VAL A 757 1.66 -30.00 -17.13
C VAL A 757 2.60 -30.42 -16.00
N LYS A 758 2.04 -30.86 -14.87
CA LYS A 758 2.80 -31.29 -13.69
C LYS A 758 2.28 -32.62 -13.13
N PRO A 759 3.12 -33.42 -12.46
CA PRO A 759 2.66 -34.56 -11.69
C PRO A 759 1.77 -34.10 -10.53
N VAL A 760 0.68 -34.84 -10.30
CA VAL A 760 -0.29 -34.58 -9.22
C VAL A 760 -0.53 -35.82 -8.39
N PHE A 761 -0.90 -35.60 -7.13
CA PHE A 761 -1.20 -36.63 -6.16
C PHE A 761 -2.67 -36.52 -5.78
N ARG A 762 -3.34 -37.67 -5.61
CA ARG A 762 -4.73 -37.75 -5.18
C ARG A 762 -4.81 -37.90 -3.66
N LEU A 763 -5.35 -36.91 -2.98
CA LEU A 763 -5.71 -36.98 -1.56
C LEU A 763 -7.15 -37.46 -1.41
N VAL A 764 -7.38 -38.41 -0.51
CA VAL A 764 -8.73 -38.92 -0.17
C VAL A 764 -8.94 -38.82 1.33
N THR A 765 -9.98 -38.11 1.75
CA THR A 765 -10.34 -37.95 3.16
C THR A 765 -11.22 -39.10 3.65
N ASN A 766 -11.29 -39.31 4.97
CA ASN A 766 -12.21 -40.27 5.59
C ASN A 766 -13.71 -39.94 5.33
N LEU A 767 -14.01 -38.69 4.96
CA LEU A 767 -15.35 -38.26 4.53
C LEU A 767 -15.67 -38.69 3.08
N GLY A 768 -14.71 -39.26 2.35
CA GLY A 768 -14.85 -39.62 0.94
C GLY A 768 -14.65 -38.44 -0.03
N GLN A 769 -14.28 -37.26 0.48
CA GLN A 769 -13.87 -36.14 -0.37
C GLN A 769 -12.49 -36.41 -0.98
N GLN A 770 -12.32 -35.99 -2.23
CA GLN A 770 -11.10 -36.21 -3.01
C GLN A 770 -10.66 -34.89 -3.64
N ILE A 771 -9.35 -34.69 -3.71
CA ILE A 771 -8.74 -33.59 -4.42
C ILE A 771 -7.42 -34.06 -5.03
N GLU A 772 -7.17 -33.66 -6.26
CA GLU A 772 -5.88 -33.83 -6.91
C GLU A 772 -5.11 -32.52 -6.84
N ALA A 773 -3.84 -32.60 -6.47
CA ALA A 773 -3.01 -31.41 -6.33
C ALA A 773 -1.53 -31.74 -6.56
N THR A 774 -0.76 -30.71 -6.87
CA THR A 774 0.71 -30.79 -6.89
C THR A 774 1.27 -31.14 -5.50
N ALA A 775 2.43 -31.80 -5.46
CA ALA A 775 3.05 -32.29 -4.21
C ALA A 775 3.22 -31.18 -3.14
N ASN A 776 3.54 -29.98 -3.59
CA ASN A 776 3.76 -28.80 -2.75
C ASN A 776 2.47 -28.04 -2.39
N HIS A 777 1.29 -28.51 -2.83
CA HIS A 777 0.02 -27.85 -2.51
C HIS A 777 -0.29 -27.96 -1.01
N PRO A 778 -0.55 -26.85 -0.30
CA PRO A 778 -0.68 -26.87 1.14
C PRO A 778 -2.11 -27.23 1.58
N PHE A 779 -2.21 -28.04 2.63
CA PHE A 779 -3.42 -28.36 3.36
C PHE A 779 -3.28 -27.89 4.80
N TYR A 780 -4.33 -27.28 5.35
CA TYR A 780 -4.30 -26.81 6.73
C TYR A 780 -4.50 -28.00 7.69
N THR A 781 -3.63 -28.14 8.67
CA THR A 781 -3.70 -29.19 9.72
C THR A 781 -3.80 -28.53 11.10
N PHE A 782 -3.91 -29.31 12.17
CA PHE A 782 -3.91 -28.76 13.54
C PHE A 782 -2.62 -28.01 13.88
N ASP A 783 -1.51 -28.39 13.26
CA ASP A 783 -0.20 -27.74 13.41
C ASP A 783 0.05 -26.65 12.36
N GLY A 784 -0.99 -26.25 11.62
CA GLY A 784 -0.94 -25.26 10.54
C GLY A 784 -0.80 -25.87 9.15
N TRP A 785 -0.41 -25.05 8.17
CA TRP A 785 -0.26 -25.48 6.77
C TRP A 785 0.88 -26.49 6.61
N ARG A 786 0.58 -27.64 6.00
CA ARG A 786 1.52 -28.70 5.60
C ARG A 786 1.35 -29.01 4.11
N ARG A 787 2.41 -29.37 3.40
CA ARG A 787 2.32 -29.73 1.97
C ARG A 787 1.74 -31.11 1.80
N LEU A 788 1.13 -31.37 0.64
CA LEU A 788 0.56 -32.68 0.34
C LEU A 788 1.61 -33.81 0.42
N GLU A 789 2.82 -33.58 -0.06
CA GLU A 789 3.93 -34.53 0.00
C GLU A 789 4.39 -34.86 1.43
N ASP A 790 4.16 -33.95 2.37
CA ASP A 790 4.49 -34.18 3.78
C ASP A 790 3.40 -34.96 4.52
N LEU A 791 2.17 -35.02 3.97
CA LEU A 791 1.05 -35.68 4.62
C LEU A 791 1.18 -37.21 4.55
N ARG A 792 0.84 -37.86 5.65
CA ARG A 792 0.79 -39.32 5.75
C ARG A 792 -0.65 -39.80 5.90
N VAL A 793 -0.92 -41.03 5.50
CA VAL A 793 -2.23 -41.67 5.74
C VAL A 793 -2.50 -41.68 7.25
N GLY A 794 -3.62 -41.06 7.64
CA GLY A 794 -3.99 -40.86 9.04
C GLY A 794 -3.86 -39.41 9.53
N ASP A 795 -3.13 -38.56 8.81
CA ASP A 795 -3.00 -37.14 9.15
C ASP A 795 -4.35 -36.41 9.06
N LEU A 796 -4.60 -35.51 10.01
CA LEU A 796 -5.83 -34.73 10.08
C LEU A 796 -5.66 -33.39 9.36
N ILE A 797 -6.47 -33.19 8.31
CA ILE A 797 -6.58 -31.91 7.61
C ILE A 797 -7.90 -31.21 7.97
N ALA A 798 -7.90 -29.89 7.90
CA ALA A 798 -9.10 -29.09 8.06
C ALA A 798 -10.01 -29.26 6.84
N VAL A 799 -11.29 -29.51 7.13
CA VAL A 799 -12.36 -29.62 6.13
C VAL A 799 -13.50 -28.68 6.52
N PRO A 800 -14.23 -28.14 5.54
CA PRO A 800 -15.35 -27.25 5.81
C PRO A 800 -16.45 -27.96 6.60
N ARG A 801 -17.06 -27.23 7.55
CA ARG A 801 -18.31 -27.65 8.23
C ARG A 801 -19.56 -27.09 7.56
N ARG A 802 -19.43 -25.97 6.85
CA ARG A 802 -20.48 -25.32 6.07
C ARG A 802 -19.87 -24.47 4.96
N LEU A 803 -20.48 -24.44 3.79
CA LEU A 803 -20.13 -23.46 2.74
C LEU A 803 -20.91 -22.15 2.96
N PRO A 804 -20.24 -20.98 3.01
CA PRO A 804 -20.88 -19.69 3.27
C PRO A 804 -21.54 -19.10 2.00
N VAL A 805 -22.39 -19.88 1.33
CA VAL A 805 -23.02 -19.48 0.07
C VAL A 805 -24.53 -19.64 0.14
N GLU A 806 -25.26 -18.56 -0.16
CA GLU A 806 -26.73 -18.53 -0.09
C GLU A 806 -27.43 -18.84 -1.40
N GLY A 807 -26.79 -18.62 -2.57
CA GLY A 807 -27.37 -18.79 -3.91
C GLY A 807 -28.44 -17.74 -4.23
N LYS A 808 -28.52 -17.31 -5.49
CA LYS A 808 -29.42 -16.21 -5.91
C LYS A 808 -30.56 -16.67 -6.82
N ALA A 809 -30.44 -17.83 -7.45
CA ALA A 809 -31.49 -18.32 -8.33
C ALA A 809 -32.72 -18.73 -7.51
N GLN A 810 -33.89 -18.43 -8.05
CA GLN A 810 -35.17 -18.89 -7.52
C GLN A 810 -35.99 -19.49 -8.65
N TRP A 811 -36.23 -20.79 -8.60
CA TRP A 811 -37.11 -21.46 -9.56
C TRP A 811 -38.55 -21.48 -9.03
N PRO A 812 -39.55 -21.73 -9.86
CA PRO A 812 -40.85 -22.17 -9.35
C PRO A 812 -40.69 -23.45 -8.52
N ASP A 813 -41.27 -23.50 -7.32
CA ASP A 813 -41.09 -24.63 -6.40
C ASP A 813 -41.49 -25.98 -7.03
N TYR A 814 -42.49 -25.98 -7.92
CA TYR A 814 -42.90 -27.18 -8.64
C TYR A 814 -41.77 -27.77 -9.50
N GLN A 815 -40.91 -26.94 -10.10
CA GLN A 815 -39.76 -27.40 -10.87
C GLN A 815 -38.73 -28.08 -9.96
N VAL A 816 -38.46 -27.50 -8.79
CA VAL A 816 -37.52 -28.05 -7.80
C VAL A 816 -38.01 -29.38 -7.24
N ILE A 817 -39.32 -29.47 -6.97
CA ILE A 817 -39.97 -30.71 -6.51
C ILE A 817 -39.87 -31.81 -7.57
N VAL A 818 -40.19 -31.48 -8.83
CA VAL A 818 -40.10 -32.44 -9.95
C VAL A 818 -38.66 -32.88 -10.16
N LEU A 819 -37.67 -31.97 -10.07
CA LEU A 819 -36.25 -32.31 -10.18
C LEU A 819 -35.86 -33.37 -9.16
N GLY A 820 -36.18 -33.15 -7.88
CA GLY A 820 -35.79 -34.07 -6.80
C GLY A 820 -36.38 -35.46 -6.96
N HIS A 821 -37.67 -35.54 -7.31
CA HIS A 821 -38.35 -36.81 -7.58
C HIS A 821 -37.80 -37.54 -8.82
N LEU A 822 -37.52 -36.81 -9.90
CA LEU A 822 -36.95 -37.40 -11.11
C LEU A 822 -35.53 -37.92 -10.90
N LEU A 823 -34.71 -37.18 -10.14
CA LEU A 823 -33.36 -37.61 -9.82
C LEU A 823 -33.34 -38.85 -8.93
N ALA A 824 -34.29 -38.99 -7.99
CA ALA A 824 -34.44 -40.21 -7.21
C ALA A 824 -34.98 -41.37 -8.08
N GLU A 825 -36.27 -41.36 -8.41
CA GLU A 825 -36.96 -42.52 -8.99
C GLU A 825 -37.54 -42.28 -10.40
N GLY A 826 -37.11 -41.20 -11.06
CA GLY A 826 -37.51 -40.91 -12.43
C GLY A 826 -36.83 -41.82 -13.47
N ASN A 827 -37.59 -42.17 -14.52
CA ASN A 827 -37.09 -42.74 -15.76
C ASN A 827 -37.15 -41.68 -16.87
N LEU A 828 -35.97 -41.28 -17.32
CA LEU A 828 -35.73 -40.21 -18.29
C LEU A 828 -35.42 -40.75 -19.70
N ARG A 829 -35.52 -42.07 -19.92
CA ARG A 829 -35.16 -42.73 -21.20
C ARG A 829 -36.36 -43.08 -22.07
N HIS A 830 -37.57 -42.82 -21.60
CA HIS A 830 -38.75 -43.16 -22.37
C HIS A 830 -38.88 -42.23 -23.60
N PRO A 831 -39.15 -42.73 -24.82
CA PRO A 831 -38.96 -41.97 -26.07
C PRO A 831 -39.77 -40.67 -26.18
N HIS A 832 -40.90 -40.58 -25.47
CA HIS A 832 -41.88 -39.52 -25.65
C HIS A 832 -42.29 -38.80 -24.37
N SER A 833 -41.83 -39.26 -23.19
CA SER A 833 -42.11 -38.59 -21.92
C SER A 833 -41.24 -39.08 -20.77
N VAL A 834 -41.43 -38.52 -19.57
CA VAL A 834 -40.84 -38.99 -18.31
C VAL A 834 -41.80 -39.92 -17.57
N TYR A 835 -41.24 -40.91 -16.90
CA TYR A 835 -41.95 -41.75 -15.93
C TYR A 835 -41.39 -41.50 -14.53
N TYR A 836 -42.24 -41.64 -13.52
CA TYR A 836 -41.87 -41.66 -12.11
C TYR A 836 -42.52 -42.86 -11.45
N TYR A 837 -41.77 -43.58 -10.61
CA TYR A 837 -42.27 -44.78 -9.92
C TYR A 837 -42.01 -44.63 -8.43
N ASN A 838 -43.01 -44.86 -7.59
CA ASN A 838 -42.84 -44.80 -6.13
C ASN A 838 -43.91 -45.67 -5.43
N GLN A 839 -43.63 -46.15 -4.21
CA GLN A 839 -44.56 -46.97 -3.42
C GLN A 839 -45.49 -46.14 -2.53
N ASP A 840 -45.08 -44.92 -2.18
CA ASP A 840 -45.79 -43.97 -1.33
C ASP A 840 -46.73 -43.07 -2.15
N GLU A 841 -48.02 -43.17 -1.84
CA GLU A 841 -49.06 -42.41 -2.53
C GLU A 841 -48.97 -40.89 -2.29
N GLN A 842 -48.46 -40.43 -1.15
CA GLN A 842 -48.28 -39.00 -0.88
C GLN A 842 -47.18 -38.42 -1.76
N GLN A 843 -46.08 -39.15 -1.95
CA GLN A 843 -45.00 -38.73 -2.86
C GLN A 843 -45.48 -38.69 -4.32
N VAL A 844 -46.28 -39.68 -4.72
CA VAL A 844 -46.93 -39.71 -6.04
C VAL A 844 -47.82 -38.49 -6.25
N GLN A 845 -48.66 -38.14 -5.27
CA GLN A 845 -49.54 -36.96 -5.35
C GLN A 845 -48.75 -35.65 -5.34
N ASP A 846 -47.66 -35.56 -4.57
CA ASP A 846 -46.75 -34.42 -4.56
C ASP A 846 -46.11 -34.21 -5.94
N TYR A 847 -45.61 -35.28 -6.56
CA TYR A 847 -45.06 -35.27 -7.91
C TYR A 847 -46.12 -34.87 -8.95
N VAL A 848 -47.31 -35.48 -8.92
CA VAL A 848 -48.40 -35.15 -9.87
C VAL A 848 -48.79 -33.67 -9.79
N ARG A 849 -49.02 -33.14 -8.58
CA ARG A 849 -49.37 -31.73 -8.39
C ARG A 849 -48.29 -30.77 -8.90
N ALA A 850 -47.02 -31.18 -8.84
CA ALA A 850 -45.92 -30.37 -9.33
C ALA A 850 -45.73 -30.49 -10.85
N VAL A 851 -45.83 -31.69 -11.42
CA VAL A 851 -45.68 -31.93 -12.87
C VAL A 851 -46.81 -31.31 -13.68
N GLU A 852 -48.04 -31.32 -13.18
CA GLU A 852 -49.19 -30.74 -13.90
C GLU A 852 -49.19 -29.21 -13.94
N GLN A 853 -48.26 -28.55 -13.24
CA GLN A 853 -48.02 -27.11 -13.38
C GLN A 853 -47.16 -26.75 -14.61
N PHE A 854 -46.50 -27.73 -15.24
CA PHE A 854 -45.81 -27.51 -16.51
C PHE A 854 -46.81 -27.32 -17.65
N ASP A 855 -46.47 -26.45 -18.60
CA ASP A 855 -47.29 -26.23 -19.78
C ASP A 855 -47.52 -27.53 -20.55
N ASN A 856 -48.71 -27.67 -21.13
CA ASN A 856 -49.06 -28.82 -21.96
C ASN A 856 -48.88 -30.21 -21.29
N THR A 857 -48.88 -30.29 -19.95
CA THR A 857 -48.56 -31.52 -19.22
C THR A 857 -49.73 -31.96 -18.32
N VAL A 858 -50.14 -33.23 -18.43
CA VAL A 858 -51.15 -33.86 -17.55
C VAL A 858 -50.69 -35.26 -17.16
N CYS A 859 -50.89 -35.68 -15.93
CA CYS A 859 -50.41 -36.99 -15.48
C CYS A 859 -51.42 -38.12 -15.77
N SER A 860 -50.88 -39.33 -15.91
CA SER A 860 -51.61 -40.58 -15.81
C SER A 860 -50.98 -41.42 -14.71
N VAL A 861 -51.76 -41.75 -13.69
CA VAL A 861 -51.30 -42.61 -12.59
C VAL A 861 -51.79 -44.03 -12.84
N GLY A 862 -50.84 -44.94 -13.05
CA GLY A 862 -51.06 -46.38 -13.09
C GLY A 862 -50.77 -47.00 -11.72
N ARG A 863 -51.63 -47.89 -11.25
CA ARG A 863 -51.46 -48.61 -9.97
C ARG A 863 -51.04 -50.05 -10.25
N HIS A 864 -49.94 -50.47 -9.64
CA HIS A 864 -49.38 -51.81 -9.73
C HIS A 864 -49.38 -52.47 -8.34
N LYS A 865 -49.05 -53.77 -8.26
CA LYS A 865 -48.98 -54.49 -6.99
C LYS A 865 -47.81 -53.95 -6.14
N GLY A 866 -48.11 -53.03 -5.23
CA GLY A 866 -47.15 -52.43 -4.29
C GLY A 866 -46.40 -51.19 -4.81
N SER A 867 -46.81 -50.60 -5.94
CA SER A 867 -46.20 -49.36 -6.46
C SER A 867 -47.15 -48.60 -7.40
N TYR A 868 -46.83 -47.33 -7.63
CA TYR A 868 -47.51 -46.44 -8.57
C TYR A 868 -46.53 -46.04 -9.68
N SER A 869 -47.04 -45.85 -10.89
CA SER A 869 -46.29 -45.26 -12.01
C SER A 869 -47.01 -44.00 -12.50
N VAL A 870 -46.31 -42.89 -12.59
CA VAL A 870 -46.81 -41.63 -13.14
C VAL A 870 -46.21 -41.41 -14.52
N TYR A 871 -47.08 -41.29 -15.53
CA TYR A 871 -46.70 -40.93 -16.89
C TYR A 871 -47.14 -39.50 -17.19
N ALA A 872 -46.21 -38.62 -17.56
CA ALA A 872 -46.55 -37.27 -18.00
C ALA A 872 -47.05 -37.30 -19.46
N ARG A 873 -48.30 -36.94 -19.71
CA ARG A 873 -48.89 -36.89 -21.05
C ARG A 873 -48.96 -35.46 -21.56
N ARG A 874 -48.90 -35.33 -22.88
CA ARG A 874 -49.22 -34.09 -23.59
C ARG A 874 -50.74 -33.87 -23.67
N ILE A 875 -51.19 -32.64 -23.54
CA ILE A 875 -52.59 -32.23 -23.74
C ILE A 875 -52.84 -31.96 -25.24
N ARG A 876 -51.96 -31.17 -25.85
CA ARG A 876 -51.92 -30.85 -27.29
C ARG A 876 -50.94 -31.77 -28.01
N ARG A 877 -51.35 -32.36 -29.13
CA ARG A 877 -50.58 -33.42 -29.83
C ARG A 877 -49.40 -32.88 -30.65
N ASP A 878 -49.50 -31.63 -31.09
CA ASP A 878 -48.51 -30.90 -31.88
C ASP A 878 -47.33 -30.37 -31.03
N GLN A 879 -47.42 -30.45 -29.71
CA GLN A 879 -46.40 -29.95 -28.78
C GLN A 879 -45.98 -31.03 -27.80
N GLU A 880 -44.69 -31.07 -27.46
CA GLU A 880 -44.19 -31.93 -26.38
C GLU A 880 -44.69 -31.46 -25.00
N PRO A 881 -44.76 -32.35 -23.99
CA PRO A 881 -45.04 -31.93 -22.61
C PRO A 881 -43.97 -30.96 -22.12
N GLY A 882 -44.38 -29.89 -21.42
CA GLY A 882 -43.47 -28.90 -20.84
C GLY A 882 -42.39 -29.50 -19.94
N VAL A 883 -42.74 -30.51 -19.15
CA VAL A 883 -41.78 -31.22 -18.30
C VAL A 883 -40.68 -31.93 -19.12
N VAL A 884 -41.00 -32.42 -20.31
CA VAL A 884 -40.01 -33.08 -21.20
C VAL A 884 -39.07 -32.05 -21.80
N ARG A 885 -39.61 -30.91 -22.26
CA ARG A 885 -38.81 -29.79 -22.77
C ARG A 885 -37.84 -29.29 -21.69
N TRP A 886 -38.35 -29.07 -20.49
CA TRP A 886 -37.55 -28.61 -19.35
C TRP A 886 -36.46 -29.62 -18.93
N VAL A 887 -36.76 -30.92 -18.90
CA VAL A 887 -35.75 -31.97 -18.63
C VAL A 887 -34.65 -32.00 -19.71
N LYS A 888 -34.99 -31.76 -20.98
CA LYS A 888 -34.01 -31.62 -22.06
C LYS A 888 -33.14 -30.38 -21.91
N GLU A 889 -33.74 -29.24 -21.56
CA GLU A 889 -33.02 -27.98 -21.30
C GLU A 889 -32.02 -28.13 -20.15
N LEU A 890 -32.35 -28.94 -19.13
CA LEU A 890 -31.46 -29.27 -18.02
C LEU A 890 -30.40 -30.34 -18.35
N GLY A 891 -30.39 -30.90 -19.56
CA GLY A 891 -29.42 -31.93 -19.97
C GLY A 891 -29.64 -33.32 -19.36
N LEU A 892 -30.78 -33.55 -18.69
CA LEU A 892 -31.06 -34.80 -17.98
C LEU A 892 -31.72 -35.88 -18.86
N TRP A 893 -32.25 -35.48 -20.02
CA TRP A 893 -32.99 -36.38 -20.91
C TRP A 893 -32.11 -37.53 -21.41
N GLY A 894 -32.59 -38.76 -21.30
CA GLY A 894 -31.87 -39.95 -21.74
C GLY A 894 -30.89 -40.54 -20.73
N GLN A 895 -30.65 -39.88 -19.60
CA GLN A 895 -29.75 -40.41 -18.55
C GLN A 895 -30.34 -41.64 -17.86
N ASN A 896 -29.49 -42.63 -17.58
CA ASN A 896 -29.82 -43.77 -16.72
C ASN A 896 -29.40 -43.52 -15.26
N SER A 897 -29.72 -44.44 -14.33
CA SER A 897 -29.46 -44.28 -12.90
C SER A 897 -27.98 -44.05 -12.51
N ARG A 898 -27.02 -44.48 -13.35
CA ARG A 898 -25.58 -44.27 -13.14
C ARG A 898 -25.08 -42.93 -13.69
N GLU A 899 -25.84 -42.32 -14.60
CA GLU A 899 -25.50 -41.07 -15.31
C GLU A 899 -26.19 -39.84 -14.70
N LYS A 900 -27.20 -40.05 -13.86
CA LYS A 900 -27.94 -38.95 -13.21
C LYS A 900 -26.99 -37.99 -12.52
N GLU A 901 -27.20 -36.70 -12.72
CA GLU A 901 -26.48 -35.64 -12.02
C GLU A 901 -27.42 -34.47 -11.69
N ILE A 902 -27.06 -33.68 -10.69
CA ILE A 902 -27.73 -32.42 -10.38
C ILE A 902 -27.33 -31.40 -11.47
N PRO A 903 -28.29 -30.78 -12.19
CA PRO A 903 -27.99 -29.79 -13.22
C PRO A 903 -27.20 -28.61 -12.66
N ALA A 904 -26.26 -28.07 -13.45
CA ALA A 904 -25.39 -26.96 -13.04
C ALA A 904 -26.19 -25.75 -12.49
N ALA A 905 -27.31 -25.40 -13.14
CA ALA A 905 -28.16 -24.29 -12.72
C ALA A 905 -28.84 -24.51 -11.35
N ALA A 906 -28.99 -25.75 -10.89
CA ALA A 906 -29.55 -26.05 -9.57
C ALA A 906 -28.57 -25.71 -8.43
N PHE A 907 -27.26 -25.61 -8.68
CA PHE A 907 -26.28 -25.18 -7.68
C PHE A 907 -26.42 -23.70 -7.31
N GLU A 908 -27.10 -22.91 -8.14
CA GLU A 908 -27.34 -21.48 -7.92
C GLU A 908 -28.61 -21.19 -7.11
N LEU A 909 -29.46 -22.20 -6.89
CA LEU A 909 -30.71 -22.08 -6.12
C LEU A 909 -30.43 -21.58 -4.71
N ASN A 910 -31.32 -20.79 -4.13
CA ASN A 910 -31.20 -20.36 -2.74
C ASN A 910 -31.25 -21.55 -1.73
N ASN A 911 -30.77 -21.37 -0.49
CA ASN A 911 -30.66 -22.48 0.46
C ASN A 911 -32.02 -23.12 0.82
N ARG A 912 -33.12 -22.34 0.78
CA ARG A 912 -34.49 -22.89 0.94
C ARG A 912 -34.81 -23.90 -0.17
N GLN A 913 -34.48 -23.58 -1.43
CA GLN A 913 -34.76 -24.46 -2.57
C GLN A 913 -33.76 -25.62 -2.68
N ILE A 914 -32.52 -25.43 -2.24
CA ILE A 914 -31.61 -26.57 -2.03
C ILE A 914 -32.18 -27.53 -0.99
N ALA A 915 -32.68 -27.03 0.14
CA ALA A 915 -33.33 -27.87 1.15
C ALA A 915 -34.56 -28.59 0.58
N LEU A 916 -35.37 -27.92 -0.24
CA LEU A 916 -36.51 -28.52 -0.93
C LEU A 916 -36.08 -29.65 -1.88
N LEU A 917 -35.09 -29.39 -2.75
CA LEU A 917 -34.52 -30.39 -3.67
C LEU A 917 -33.99 -31.61 -2.91
N VAL A 918 -33.14 -31.38 -1.90
CA VAL A 918 -32.56 -32.44 -1.06
C VAL A 918 -33.65 -33.23 -0.34
N SER A 919 -34.72 -32.57 0.13
CA SER A 919 -35.83 -33.27 0.80
C SER A 919 -36.55 -34.27 -0.12
N ARG A 920 -36.68 -33.95 -1.42
CA ARG A 920 -37.35 -34.83 -2.40
C ARG A 920 -36.43 -35.94 -2.91
N LEU A 921 -35.15 -35.64 -3.09
CA LEU A 921 -34.12 -36.67 -3.29
C LEU A 921 -34.12 -37.69 -2.14
N TRP A 922 -34.15 -37.20 -0.90
CA TRP A 922 -34.14 -38.04 0.29
C TRP A 922 -35.44 -38.84 0.47
N ALA A 923 -36.59 -38.30 0.06
CA ALA A 923 -37.87 -39.01 0.17
C ALA A 923 -37.91 -40.29 -0.69
N GLY A 924 -37.19 -40.30 -1.81
CA GLY A 924 -37.04 -41.48 -2.68
C GLY A 924 -35.95 -42.45 -2.19
N ASP A 925 -34.68 -42.06 -2.30
CA ASP A 925 -33.56 -42.98 -2.04
C ASP A 925 -32.90 -42.83 -0.64
N GLY A 926 -33.52 -42.06 0.24
CA GLY A 926 -33.05 -41.84 1.61
C GLY A 926 -33.63 -42.83 2.61
N TYR A 927 -32.88 -43.09 3.67
CA TYR A 927 -33.29 -43.97 4.76
C TYR A 927 -32.91 -43.39 6.12
N LEU A 928 -33.81 -43.53 7.09
CA LEU A 928 -33.58 -43.23 8.50
C LEU A 928 -33.71 -44.52 9.31
N GLY A 929 -32.60 -44.95 9.90
CA GLY A 929 -32.54 -46.11 10.77
C GLY A 929 -32.26 -45.73 12.21
N ARG A 930 -32.69 -46.57 13.15
CA ARG A 930 -32.38 -46.43 14.57
C ARG A 930 -31.68 -47.70 15.05
N GLN A 931 -30.44 -47.57 15.50
CA GLN A 931 -29.77 -48.58 16.33
C GLN A 931 -29.94 -48.19 17.81
N GLU A 932 -29.74 -49.15 18.72
CA GLU A 932 -30.04 -49.02 20.17
C GLU A 932 -29.51 -47.72 20.81
N SER A 933 -28.41 -47.15 20.30
CA SER A 933 -27.77 -45.95 20.84
C SER A 933 -27.75 -44.71 19.93
N TYR A 934 -28.17 -44.79 18.66
CA TYR A 934 -28.20 -43.61 17.76
C TYR A 934 -29.11 -43.80 16.53
N VAL A 935 -29.59 -42.67 15.99
CA VAL A 935 -30.27 -42.58 14.69
C VAL A 935 -29.22 -42.36 13.61
N HIS A 936 -29.29 -43.12 12.52
CA HIS A 936 -28.42 -42.94 11.35
C HIS A 936 -29.26 -42.64 10.11
N ALA A 937 -28.71 -41.77 9.27
CA ALA A 937 -29.33 -41.31 8.03
C ALA A 937 -28.39 -41.69 6.88
N TYR A 938 -28.88 -42.37 5.85
CA TYR A 938 -28.10 -42.63 4.64
C TYR A 938 -28.93 -42.41 3.38
N TYR A 939 -28.25 -42.02 2.30
CA TYR A 939 -28.79 -41.89 0.96
C TYR A 939 -27.96 -42.79 0.04
N ALA A 940 -28.61 -43.57 -0.82
CA ALA A 940 -27.94 -44.48 -1.74
C ALA A 940 -28.24 -44.10 -3.19
N THR A 941 -27.23 -44.11 -4.04
CA THR A 941 -27.40 -43.90 -5.49
C THR A 941 -26.36 -44.69 -6.27
N ALA A 942 -26.72 -45.06 -7.50
CA ALA A 942 -25.81 -45.72 -8.44
C ALA A 942 -24.91 -44.71 -9.19
N SER A 943 -25.20 -43.41 -9.12
CA SER A 943 -24.40 -42.35 -9.73
C SER A 943 -23.41 -41.76 -8.72
N GLU A 944 -22.12 -41.98 -8.95
CA GLU A 944 -21.06 -41.38 -8.14
C GLU A 944 -21.10 -39.85 -8.21
N THR A 945 -21.38 -39.29 -9.39
CA THR A 945 -21.50 -37.85 -9.61
C THR A 945 -22.62 -37.27 -8.74
N LEU A 946 -23.80 -37.88 -8.75
CA LEU A 946 -24.94 -37.45 -7.92
C LEU A 946 -24.61 -37.53 -6.43
N ALA A 947 -23.94 -38.59 -5.98
CA ALA A 947 -23.54 -38.74 -4.58
C ALA A 947 -22.59 -37.62 -4.13
N ARG A 948 -21.61 -37.25 -4.96
CA ARG A 948 -20.65 -36.16 -4.66
C ARG A 948 -21.32 -34.79 -4.71
N GLN A 949 -22.20 -34.56 -5.67
CA GLN A 949 -22.98 -33.32 -5.79
C GLN A 949 -23.94 -33.15 -4.61
N LEU A 950 -24.59 -34.22 -4.16
CA LEU A 950 -25.43 -34.20 -2.96
C LEU A 950 -24.59 -33.93 -1.70
N GLN A 951 -23.41 -34.53 -1.56
CA GLN A 951 -22.48 -34.23 -0.46
C GLN A 951 -22.14 -32.73 -0.42
N HIS A 952 -21.94 -32.09 -1.58
CA HIS A 952 -21.70 -30.66 -1.70
C HIS A 952 -22.91 -29.82 -1.25
N LEU A 953 -24.12 -30.14 -1.72
CA LEU A 953 -25.34 -29.42 -1.33
C LEU A 953 -25.65 -29.56 0.17
N LEU A 954 -25.45 -30.75 0.74
CA LEU A 954 -25.59 -30.97 2.19
C LEU A 954 -24.62 -30.10 2.99
N LEU A 955 -23.36 -29.98 2.53
CA LEU A 955 -22.37 -29.11 3.16
C LEU A 955 -22.81 -27.65 3.14
N ARG A 956 -23.47 -27.19 2.08
CA ARG A 956 -24.04 -25.84 1.99
C ARG A 956 -25.14 -25.60 3.04
N LEU A 957 -25.95 -26.62 3.33
CA LEU A 957 -26.93 -26.64 4.42
C LEU A 957 -26.31 -26.86 5.82
N GLY A 958 -24.99 -27.01 5.92
CA GLY A 958 -24.28 -27.26 7.19
C GLY A 958 -24.34 -28.71 7.67
N ILE A 959 -24.64 -29.65 6.78
CA ILE A 959 -24.70 -31.09 7.06
C ILE A 959 -23.44 -31.75 6.47
N VAL A 960 -22.56 -32.25 7.34
CA VAL A 960 -21.34 -32.95 6.91
C VAL A 960 -21.65 -34.43 6.66
N ALA A 961 -21.64 -34.83 5.39
CA ALA A 961 -21.92 -36.21 4.99
C ALA A 961 -20.64 -36.99 4.66
N ARG A 962 -20.66 -38.30 4.96
CA ARG A 962 -19.59 -39.24 4.60
C ARG A 962 -20.02 -40.09 3.41
N LEU A 963 -19.21 -40.11 2.35
CA LEU A 963 -19.42 -40.95 1.17
C LEU A 963 -18.66 -42.28 1.33
N ARG A 964 -19.31 -43.40 1.01
CA ARG A 964 -18.71 -44.74 0.98
C ARG A 964 -19.27 -45.51 -0.21
N VAL A 965 -18.42 -46.31 -0.84
CA VAL A 965 -18.85 -47.29 -1.84
C VAL A 965 -19.30 -48.54 -1.09
N VAL A 966 -20.52 -49.00 -1.38
CA VAL A 966 -21.05 -50.28 -0.87
C VAL A 966 -20.88 -51.29 -1.99
N ASN A 967 -19.96 -52.23 -1.80
CA ASN A 967 -19.71 -53.33 -2.73
C ASN A 967 -20.75 -54.44 -2.59
#